data_AF-A0AAN8MVU2-F1
#
_entry.id   AF-A0AAN8MVU2-F1
#
_cell.length_a   1.000
_cell.length_b   1.000
_cell.length_c   1.000
_cell.angle_alpha   90.00
_cell.angle_beta   90.00
_cell.angle_gamma   90.00
#
_symmetry.space_group_name_H-M   'P 1'
#
loop_
_entity.id
_entity.type
_entity.pdbx_description
1 polymer ?
#
loop_
_entity_poly.entity_id
_entity_poly.type
_entity_poly.pdbx_seq_one_letter_code
_entity_poly.pdbx_strand_id
1 'polypeptide(L)'
;MASAPYAITGIPTTRGPDGSLPLRQEIDAWSANPANVDQVNLYLQALAAFQQLPASDKLSYFQIAGIHGEPFIPWDENTSPNPRSAWRGYCTHASVLFPTWHRPYLAVFEQILHSIMQQIAGAYPDQELRNRYQAAAQTFRIPYWDSAQLKDRGGRRSLNVPYLCTLPTVQVFTPTSAGDTVRPFETIDNPLYSYKFVTTQGITSFQDQDGNFFPFANVTKTSRYPPEYNSRNPTASAQWSNGVVDNDAITEALRNLSSLGEDVYRSFTTSNYAWYSSTQQSNPPAPNSYQSLESIHNEIHGITGGGGHMSWNTVSSFDPIFWLHHCNVDRLFAIWQAIYADTGRYPDAWFNAQSSQLRDERGTWSIAAGTRENGETPLAPFHKDERGGVFTSNDVRNWTRFGSSYPELQPWLPKYQDAAGEFNATLYRNDVVAQVTDLYSRVRSRVQNSRVSRNRLFAATQSGTQSFQGGSATAAGSFAPPPTTQGTGQQLQFAPPPSGGQTFAPPPTTQAQTPAQPQGQPFVPPTTLPTAQGQQFSPPPQTAQGQQFPPPPTQQQQFSPPLTQQQQFAPPPTQAQPQGVTSPPVQTQFSPPPTQAFTPPPTGQTQGQQFAQQPQQQFTPPQPQQQFAPPQQGPTGHTPQGQHSSPPPKKGGLSGLMSSAKLHFGEAMTAGREAAQGHQQVQHQQPVSAPGQSGSSGSALATKFGGIIGGGIHMAQERLGSKKQSGQPGSRGIDDEYSQEGELSRGFGDINLGQSDFAQGEPLVYHEYDANIRFERFDLGGRPFTVHIFLGDFNPDPATWMWDKNRVGGIYNFVAGVQRGDGSACSNCETQSLDHTVVTGQVSLTTALLDDVEDPANGLNSLIPEEVIPYLQRHLHWRITDPNGREIPRQSLRTLKISVVECSATISNNPGELTKYGDHRVLDIVTEGRPAGKAAADGY
;
A
#
# COMPACT_ATOMS: atom_id res chain seq x y z
N MET A 1 -14.46 33.23 -14.31
CA MET A 1 -15.47 32.15 -14.41
C MET A 1 -14.85 30.90 -13.82
N ALA A 2 -15.59 30.08 -13.07
CA ALA A 2 -15.08 28.78 -12.66
C ALA A 2 -14.80 27.93 -13.91
N SER A 3 -13.75 27.11 -13.90
CA SER A 3 -13.54 26.14 -14.97
C SER A 3 -14.70 25.15 -14.99
N ALA A 4 -15.08 24.63 -16.15
CA ALA A 4 -16.03 23.53 -16.22
C ALA A 4 -15.51 22.32 -15.40
N PRO A 5 -16.41 21.55 -14.75
CA PRO A 5 -16.07 20.31 -14.07
C PRO A 5 -15.33 19.35 -15.01
N TYR A 6 -14.32 18.66 -14.48
CA TYR A 6 -13.58 17.63 -15.20
C TYR A 6 -14.25 16.28 -15.00
N ALA A 7 -14.98 15.81 -16.03
CA ALA A 7 -15.65 14.52 -16.01
C ALA A 7 -14.63 13.36 -15.99
N ILE A 8 -14.62 12.59 -14.90
CA ILE A 8 -13.76 11.42 -14.74
C ILE A 8 -14.52 10.19 -15.27
N THR A 9 -14.13 9.76 -16.47
CA THR A 9 -14.66 8.59 -17.17
C THR A 9 -13.74 7.36 -17.05
N GLY A 10 -12.48 7.56 -16.66
CA GLY A 10 -11.41 6.61 -16.95
C GLY A 10 -11.01 6.68 -18.43
N ILE A 11 -10.17 5.74 -18.87
CA ILE A 11 -9.73 5.71 -20.27
C ILE A 11 -10.90 5.24 -21.17
N PRO A 12 -11.27 5.98 -22.23
CA PRO A 12 -12.27 5.53 -23.20
C PRO A 12 -11.89 4.17 -23.79
N THR A 13 -12.71 3.15 -23.52
CA THR A 13 -12.37 1.75 -23.82
C THR A 13 -13.48 1.06 -24.59
N THR A 14 -13.17 0.65 -25.82
CA THR A 14 -13.99 -0.34 -26.53
C THR A 14 -13.66 -1.72 -25.98
N ARG A 15 -14.67 -2.45 -25.48
CA ARG A 15 -14.50 -3.85 -25.06
C ARG A 15 -14.17 -4.73 -26.28
N GLY A 16 -13.39 -5.78 -26.06
CA GLY A 16 -13.17 -6.81 -27.08
C GLY A 16 -14.47 -7.54 -27.45
N PRO A 17 -14.49 -8.33 -28.54
CA PRO A 17 -15.67 -9.09 -28.96
C PRO A 17 -16.19 -10.10 -27.92
N ASP A 18 -15.31 -10.54 -27.03
CA ASP A 18 -15.55 -11.40 -25.86
C ASP A 18 -15.93 -10.61 -24.59
N GLY A 19 -15.98 -9.28 -24.65
CA GLY A 19 -16.21 -8.38 -23.51
C GLY A 19 -14.94 -7.96 -22.76
N SER A 20 -13.76 -8.37 -23.24
CA SER A 20 -12.46 -8.12 -22.61
C SER A 20 -12.12 -6.63 -22.45
N LEU A 21 -11.30 -6.34 -21.44
CA LEU A 21 -10.77 -5.03 -21.13
C LEU A 21 -9.24 -5.08 -20.98
N PRO A 22 -8.52 -3.98 -21.31
CA PRO A 22 -7.11 -3.87 -20.98
C PRO A 22 -6.85 -3.98 -19.47
N LEU A 23 -5.70 -4.56 -19.14
CA LEU A 23 -5.36 -4.94 -17.76
C LEU A 23 -4.34 -3.98 -17.15
N ARG A 24 -4.62 -3.51 -15.94
CA ARG A 24 -3.60 -2.96 -15.04
C ARG A 24 -2.74 -4.14 -14.59
N GLN A 25 -1.49 -4.20 -15.03
CA GLN A 25 -0.59 -5.34 -14.82
C GLN A 25 0.43 -5.06 -13.71
N GLU A 26 1.00 -6.11 -13.13
CA GLU A 26 2.11 -5.98 -12.16
C GLU A 26 3.31 -5.32 -12.86
N ILE A 27 3.90 -4.29 -12.27
CA ILE A 27 4.87 -3.42 -12.93
C ILE A 27 6.17 -4.12 -13.38
N ASP A 28 6.73 -5.05 -12.60
CA ASP A 28 7.95 -5.76 -13.00
C ASP A 28 7.66 -6.72 -14.15
N ALA A 29 6.58 -7.51 -14.04
CA ALA A 29 6.15 -8.44 -15.10
C ALA A 29 5.72 -7.69 -16.39
N TRP A 30 5.00 -6.58 -16.25
CA TRP A 30 4.56 -5.73 -17.35
C TRP A 30 5.74 -5.11 -18.09
N SER A 31 6.71 -4.52 -17.37
CA SER A 31 7.84 -3.83 -17.96
C SER A 31 8.91 -4.76 -18.53
N ALA A 32 9.04 -5.98 -18.00
CA ALA A 32 9.92 -7.00 -18.54
C ALA A 32 9.36 -7.66 -19.82
N ASN A 33 8.05 -7.61 -20.07
CA ASN A 33 7.42 -8.21 -21.24
C ASN A 33 7.73 -7.40 -22.53
N PRO A 34 8.42 -7.98 -23.54
CA PRO A 34 8.75 -7.27 -24.78
C PRO A 34 7.53 -6.76 -25.57
N ALA A 35 6.35 -7.36 -25.40
CA ALA A 35 5.12 -6.90 -26.04
C ALA A 35 4.66 -5.50 -25.54
N ASN A 36 5.07 -5.12 -24.32
CA ASN A 36 4.68 -3.86 -23.69
C ASN A 36 5.70 -2.73 -23.93
N VAL A 37 6.79 -2.96 -24.69
CA VAL A 37 7.92 -2.00 -24.82
C VAL A 37 7.48 -0.59 -25.24
N ASP A 38 6.50 -0.47 -26.14
CA ASP A 38 5.98 0.84 -26.57
C ASP A 38 5.09 1.50 -25.50
N GLN A 39 4.37 0.71 -24.71
CA GLN A 39 3.60 1.21 -23.56
C GLN A 39 4.53 1.70 -22.45
N VAL A 40 5.60 0.96 -22.13
CA VAL A 40 6.62 1.34 -21.14
C VAL A 40 7.30 2.63 -21.56
N ASN A 41 7.69 2.74 -22.84
CA ASN A 41 8.29 3.94 -23.39
C ASN A 41 7.35 5.17 -23.29
N LEU A 42 6.09 5.02 -23.69
CA LEU A 42 5.11 6.10 -23.57
C LEU A 42 4.79 6.47 -22.12
N TYR A 43 4.73 5.49 -21.21
CA TYR A 43 4.43 5.75 -19.80
C TYR A 43 5.51 6.64 -19.18
N LEU A 44 6.79 6.33 -19.43
CA LEU A 44 7.91 7.13 -18.95
C LEU A 44 7.92 8.54 -19.55
N GLN A 45 7.69 8.68 -20.87
CA GLN A 45 7.60 10.00 -21.50
C GLN A 45 6.40 10.82 -20.99
N ALA A 46 5.22 10.21 -20.90
CA ALA A 46 4.01 10.90 -20.50
C ALA A 46 4.00 11.27 -19.02
N LEU A 47 4.53 10.41 -18.14
CA LEU A 47 4.65 10.74 -16.72
C LEU A 47 5.68 11.86 -16.49
N ALA A 48 6.79 11.86 -17.24
CA ALA A 48 7.75 12.97 -17.22
C ALA A 48 7.08 14.29 -17.67
N ALA A 49 6.33 14.28 -18.78
CA ALA A 49 5.59 15.46 -19.25
C ALA A 49 4.50 15.92 -18.26
N PHE A 50 3.76 14.98 -17.65
CA PHE A 50 2.73 15.25 -16.65
C PHE A 50 3.30 15.96 -15.41
N GLN A 51 4.49 15.54 -14.96
CA GLN A 51 5.20 16.15 -13.85
C GLN A 51 5.73 17.57 -14.15
N GLN A 52 5.92 17.92 -15.43
CA GLN A 52 6.34 19.26 -15.87
C GLN A 52 5.17 20.23 -16.11
N LEU A 53 3.90 19.79 -16.00
CA LEU A 53 2.76 20.69 -16.14
C LEU A 53 2.79 21.77 -15.03
N PRO A 54 2.46 23.04 -15.34
CA PRO A 54 2.51 24.13 -14.36
C PRO A 54 1.65 23.84 -13.14
N ALA A 55 2.17 24.04 -11.93
CA ALA A 55 1.45 23.76 -10.67
C ALA A 55 0.14 24.57 -10.46
N SER A 56 -0.12 25.58 -11.31
CA SER A 56 -1.38 26.32 -11.36
C SER A 56 -2.44 25.70 -12.28
N ASP A 57 -2.07 24.75 -13.14
CA ASP A 57 -2.99 23.99 -13.97
C ASP A 57 -3.69 22.93 -13.12
N LYS A 58 -5.02 22.98 -13.07
CA LYS A 58 -5.90 22.02 -12.39
C LYS A 58 -5.56 20.57 -12.71
N LEU A 59 -5.09 20.28 -13.92
CA LEU A 59 -4.76 18.92 -14.38
C LEU A 59 -3.25 18.62 -14.32
N SER A 60 -2.45 19.44 -13.62
CA SER A 60 -1.03 19.14 -13.36
C SER A 60 -0.81 18.04 -12.33
N TYR A 61 0.33 17.35 -12.39
CA TYR A 61 0.70 16.35 -11.39
C TYR A 61 0.64 16.92 -9.96
N PHE A 62 1.08 18.17 -9.77
CA PHE A 62 1.03 18.86 -8.49
C PHE A 62 -0.41 19.05 -7.97
N GLN A 63 -1.33 19.52 -8.81
CA GLN A 63 -2.73 19.70 -8.41
C GLN A 63 -3.43 18.37 -8.15
N ILE A 64 -3.19 17.36 -8.98
CA ILE A 64 -3.78 16.03 -8.81
C ILE A 64 -3.24 15.38 -7.52
N ALA A 65 -1.93 15.37 -7.28
CA ALA A 65 -1.36 14.90 -6.02
C ALA A 65 -1.90 15.68 -4.80
N GLY A 66 -2.08 17.00 -4.95
CA GLY A 66 -2.59 17.88 -3.90
C GLY A 66 -4.03 17.60 -3.44
N ILE A 67 -4.85 16.89 -4.23
CA ILE A 67 -6.20 16.46 -3.83
C ILE A 67 -6.15 15.65 -2.52
N HIS A 68 -5.11 14.83 -2.35
CA HIS A 68 -4.96 13.97 -1.18
C HIS A 68 -4.79 14.75 0.14
N GLY A 69 -4.16 15.93 0.12
CA GLY A 69 -3.73 16.61 1.34
C GLY A 69 -3.26 18.06 1.11
N GLU A 70 -1.97 18.30 1.32
CA GLU A 70 -1.38 19.64 1.13
C GLU A 70 -1.33 19.98 -0.38
N PRO A 71 -1.61 21.24 -0.79
CA PRO A 71 -1.64 22.46 0.03
C PRO A 71 -3.02 22.82 0.64
N PHE A 72 -3.95 21.88 0.78
CA PHE A 72 -5.31 22.09 1.29
C PHE A 72 -6.06 23.23 0.56
N ILE A 73 -6.24 23.05 -0.74
CA ILE A 73 -6.99 23.93 -1.65
C ILE A 73 -8.11 23.15 -2.35
N PRO A 74 -9.21 23.78 -2.78
CA PRO A 74 -10.24 23.08 -3.52
C PRO A 74 -9.75 22.66 -4.90
N TRP A 75 -10.15 21.47 -5.36
CA TRP A 75 -9.87 20.99 -6.71
C TRP A 75 -11.17 20.78 -7.48
N ASP A 76 -11.28 21.32 -8.69
CA ASP A 76 -12.44 21.22 -9.59
C ASP A 76 -13.81 21.72 -9.05
N GLU A 77 -13.85 22.20 -7.82
CA GLU A 77 -15.00 22.85 -7.18
C GLU A 77 -14.61 24.21 -6.59
N ASN A 78 -15.59 25.03 -6.21
CA ASN A 78 -15.37 26.34 -5.59
C ASN A 78 -15.94 26.36 -4.15
N THR A 79 -15.37 25.51 -3.32
CA THR A 79 -15.76 25.29 -1.92
C THR A 79 -14.70 25.83 -0.96
N SER A 80 -14.97 25.71 0.34
CA SER A 80 -14.00 25.91 1.42
C SER A 80 -14.00 24.66 2.28
N PRO A 81 -12.96 24.38 3.09
CA PRO A 81 -12.94 23.20 3.94
C PRO A 81 -14.17 23.21 4.85
N ASN A 82 -14.82 22.06 5.01
CA ASN A 82 -16.02 21.93 5.83
C ASN A 82 -15.75 22.50 7.23
N PRO A 83 -16.53 23.50 7.71
CA PRO A 83 -16.25 24.18 8.98
C PRO A 83 -16.49 23.29 10.20
N ARG A 84 -17.04 22.08 10.02
CA ARG A 84 -17.15 21.04 11.04
C ARG A 84 -16.16 19.89 10.85
N SER A 85 -15.24 19.96 9.88
CA SER A 85 -14.18 18.98 9.75
C SER A 85 -12.95 19.42 10.53
N ALA A 86 -12.37 18.48 11.26
CA ALA A 86 -11.11 18.64 11.96
C ALA A 86 -9.91 18.28 11.04
N TRP A 87 -10.15 17.68 9.87
CA TRP A 87 -9.16 17.43 8.80
C TRP A 87 -9.38 18.34 7.57
N ARG A 88 -8.30 18.81 6.94
CA ARG A 88 -8.35 19.78 5.83
C ARG A 88 -8.08 19.20 4.44
N GLY A 89 -7.80 17.91 4.28
CA GLY A 89 -7.65 17.25 2.98
C GLY A 89 -8.94 16.55 2.53
N TYR A 90 -9.04 16.17 1.26
CA TYR A 90 -10.18 15.38 0.79
C TYR A 90 -10.08 13.89 1.18
N CYS A 91 -8.87 13.37 1.39
CA CYS A 91 -8.68 11.93 1.55
C CYS A 91 -9.38 11.32 2.78
N THR A 92 -10.04 10.20 2.54
CA THR A 92 -10.81 9.43 3.52
C THR A 92 -9.91 8.33 4.12
N HIS A 93 -9.58 8.44 5.41
CA HIS A 93 -8.69 7.53 6.16
C HIS A 93 -9.24 7.35 7.58
N ALA A 94 -9.11 6.16 8.16
CA ALA A 94 -9.95 5.66 9.27
C ALA A 94 -11.44 5.88 8.97
N SER A 95 -11.84 5.59 7.73
CA SER A 95 -13.20 5.74 7.24
C SER A 95 -13.54 4.60 6.29
N VAL A 96 -14.80 4.16 6.28
CA VAL A 96 -15.27 3.08 5.39
C VAL A 96 -15.25 3.47 3.92
N LEU A 97 -15.14 4.76 3.58
CA LEU A 97 -14.99 5.21 2.20
C LEU A 97 -13.59 5.02 1.62
N PHE A 98 -12.57 4.71 2.46
CA PHE A 98 -11.15 4.58 2.07
C PHE A 98 -10.92 3.92 0.70
N PRO A 99 -11.36 2.68 0.44
CA PRO A 99 -11.04 2.02 -0.82
C PRO A 99 -11.86 2.57 -2.00
N THR A 100 -13.04 3.13 -1.73
CA THR A 100 -13.91 3.71 -2.76
C THR A 100 -13.53 5.13 -3.16
N TRP A 101 -12.96 5.93 -2.28
CA TRP A 101 -12.48 7.28 -2.60
C TRP A 101 -11.19 7.25 -3.43
N HIS A 102 -10.27 6.33 -3.13
CA HIS A 102 -9.00 6.19 -3.87
C HIS A 102 -9.17 5.63 -5.29
N ARG A 103 -10.29 4.95 -5.61
CA ARG A 103 -10.57 4.41 -6.95
C ARG A 103 -10.78 5.50 -8.04
N PRO A 104 -11.73 6.45 -7.92
CA PRO A 104 -11.86 7.56 -8.86
C PRO A 104 -10.64 8.50 -8.82
N TYR A 105 -9.93 8.58 -7.68
CA TYR A 105 -8.66 9.31 -7.57
C TYR A 105 -7.56 8.72 -8.48
N LEU A 106 -7.41 7.39 -8.49
CA LEU A 106 -6.54 6.70 -9.43
C LEU A 106 -7.03 6.84 -10.89
N ALA A 107 -8.35 6.83 -11.12
CA ALA A 107 -8.93 6.97 -12.45
C ALA A 107 -8.69 8.35 -13.08
N VAL A 108 -8.75 9.45 -12.31
CA VAL A 108 -8.43 10.80 -12.82
C VAL A 108 -6.96 10.91 -13.24
N PHE A 109 -6.05 10.36 -12.42
CA PHE A 109 -4.62 10.30 -12.74
C PHE A 109 -4.35 9.52 -14.03
N GLU A 110 -4.91 8.30 -14.14
CA GLU A 110 -4.76 7.43 -15.31
C GLU A 110 -5.36 8.06 -16.58
N GLN A 111 -6.51 8.74 -16.47
CA GLN A 111 -7.16 9.44 -17.60
C GLN A 111 -6.32 10.62 -18.12
N ILE A 112 -5.76 11.45 -17.24
CA ILE A 112 -4.90 12.58 -17.62
C ILE A 112 -3.61 12.07 -18.28
N LEU A 113 -2.95 11.10 -17.64
CA LEU A 113 -1.75 10.45 -18.15
C LEU A 113 -1.96 9.87 -19.56
N HIS A 114 -3.06 9.15 -19.79
CA HIS A 114 -3.41 8.63 -21.11
C HIS A 114 -3.61 9.74 -22.16
N SER A 115 -4.27 10.85 -21.82
CA SER A 115 -4.39 11.98 -22.75
C SER A 115 -3.02 12.55 -23.15
N ILE A 116 -2.06 12.60 -22.22
CA ILE A 116 -0.67 13.02 -22.51
C ILE A 116 0.04 11.97 -23.39
N MET A 117 -0.14 10.67 -23.13
CA MET A 117 0.39 9.61 -24.00
C MET A 117 -0.12 9.73 -25.44
N GLN A 118 -1.41 10.01 -25.63
CA GLN A 118 -2.01 10.21 -26.96
C GLN A 118 -1.47 11.46 -27.67
N GLN A 119 -1.21 12.54 -26.94
CA GLN A 119 -0.58 13.75 -27.49
C GLN A 119 0.85 13.49 -27.96
N ILE A 120 1.67 12.82 -27.13
CA ILE A 120 3.06 12.45 -27.45
C ILE A 120 3.08 11.51 -28.66
N ALA A 121 2.29 10.43 -28.63
CA ALA A 121 2.18 9.48 -29.74
C ALA A 121 1.70 10.15 -31.04
N GLY A 122 0.75 11.09 -30.96
CA GLY A 122 0.26 11.86 -32.11
C GLY A 122 1.26 12.86 -32.69
N ALA A 123 2.26 13.28 -31.91
CA ALA A 123 3.31 14.21 -32.35
C ALA A 123 4.50 13.54 -33.06
N TYR A 124 4.57 12.20 -33.07
CA TYR A 124 5.64 11.48 -33.79
C TYR A 124 5.61 11.81 -35.29
N PRO A 125 6.76 12.00 -35.98
CA PRO A 125 6.76 12.49 -37.36
C PRO A 125 6.36 11.44 -38.41
N ASP A 126 6.65 10.16 -38.16
CA ASP A 126 6.27 9.05 -39.03
C ASP A 126 4.85 8.52 -38.73
N GLN A 127 4.07 8.19 -39.78
CA GLN A 127 2.68 7.78 -39.63
C GLN A 127 2.52 6.37 -39.05
N GLU A 128 3.41 5.43 -39.38
CA GLU A 128 3.33 4.06 -38.86
C GLU A 128 3.70 4.04 -37.37
N LEU A 129 4.74 4.79 -36.99
CA LEU A 129 5.10 5.02 -35.60
C LEU A 129 3.98 5.71 -34.82
N ARG A 130 3.33 6.77 -35.36
CA ARG A 130 2.14 7.39 -34.75
C ARG A 130 1.06 6.34 -34.46
N ASN A 131 0.66 5.58 -35.48
CA ASN A 131 -0.41 4.59 -35.37
C ASN A 131 -0.07 3.51 -34.32
N ARG A 132 1.16 2.98 -34.36
CA ARG A 132 1.66 1.97 -33.41
C ARG A 132 1.63 2.49 -31.96
N TYR A 133 2.10 3.71 -31.74
CA TYR A 133 2.17 4.30 -30.40
C TYR A 133 0.79 4.74 -29.87
N GLN A 134 -0.11 5.22 -30.74
CA GLN A 134 -1.50 5.49 -30.36
C GLN A 134 -2.26 4.21 -29.98
N ALA A 135 -2.02 3.09 -30.67
CA ALA A 135 -2.57 1.78 -30.31
C ALA A 135 -1.99 1.24 -28.98
N ALA A 136 -0.70 1.47 -28.72
CA ALA A 136 -0.08 1.17 -27.42
C ALA A 136 -0.73 2.00 -26.30
N ALA A 137 -0.96 3.30 -26.51
CA ALA A 137 -1.66 4.16 -25.55
C ALA A 137 -3.11 3.71 -25.27
N GLN A 138 -3.88 3.30 -26.29
CA GLN A 138 -5.26 2.80 -26.11
C GLN A 138 -5.33 1.58 -25.18
N THR A 139 -4.32 0.72 -25.24
CA THR A 139 -4.23 -0.53 -24.46
C THR A 139 -3.45 -0.40 -23.15
N PHE A 140 -2.79 0.74 -22.89
CA PHE A 140 -2.07 1.00 -21.65
C PHE A 140 -3.03 1.21 -20.48
N ARG A 141 -2.73 0.61 -19.34
CA ARG A 141 -3.31 0.94 -18.03
C ARG A 141 -2.17 1.10 -17.02
N ILE A 142 -2.35 1.94 -16.01
CA ILE A 142 -1.32 2.18 -15.00
C ILE A 142 -0.97 0.87 -14.29
N PRO A 143 0.31 0.44 -14.25
CA PRO A 143 0.66 -0.81 -13.61
C PRO A 143 0.56 -0.71 -12.08
N TYR A 144 0.41 -1.86 -11.41
CA TYR A 144 0.38 -1.93 -9.95
C TYR A 144 1.71 -2.43 -9.38
N TRP A 145 2.07 -1.97 -8.18
CA TRP A 145 3.15 -2.56 -7.40
C TRP A 145 2.57 -3.55 -6.40
N ASP A 146 2.74 -4.84 -6.66
CA ASP A 146 2.50 -5.85 -5.63
C ASP A 146 3.68 -5.90 -4.66
N SER A 147 3.46 -5.35 -3.46
CA SER A 147 4.42 -5.32 -2.37
C SER A 147 4.42 -6.59 -1.51
N ALA A 148 3.45 -7.49 -1.70
CA ALA A 148 3.29 -8.73 -0.94
C ALA A 148 3.60 -10.00 -1.76
N GLN A 149 3.64 -9.89 -3.08
CA GLN A 149 4.08 -10.95 -3.99
C GLN A 149 5.60 -11.17 -3.92
N LEU A 150 6.01 -12.44 -3.77
CA LEU A 150 7.39 -12.86 -3.87
C LEU A 150 7.86 -12.95 -5.33
N LYS A 151 9.01 -12.35 -5.61
CA LYS A 151 9.58 -12.22 -6.95
C LYS A 151 11.03 -12.68 -6.99
N ASP A 152 11.42 -13.35 -8.05
CA ASP A 152 12.80 -13.75 -8.28
C ASP A 152 13.62 -12.57 -8.81
N ARG A 153 14.54 -12.05 -7.99
CA ARG A 153 15.45 -10.97 -8.37
C ARG A 153 16.87 -11.30 -7.94
N GLY A 154 17.82 -11.26 -8.89
CA GLY A 154 19.22 -11.59 -8.61
C GLY A 154 19.48 -13.04 -8.14
N GLY A 155 18.55 -13.97 -8.44
CA GLY A 155 18.62 -15.35 -7.94
C GLY A 155 18.11 -15.55 -6.50
N ARG A 156 17.37 -14.58 -5.95
CA ARG A 156 16.74 -14.64 -4.63
C ARG A 156 15.23 -14.34 -4.77
N ARG A 157 14.38 -15.28 -4.32
CA ARG A 157 12.93 -15.08 -4.24
C ARG A 157 12.63 -14.18 -3.05
N SER A 158 12.07 -12.99 -3.27
CA SER A 158 11.91 -12.00 -2.20
C SER A 158 10.86 -10.91 -2.50
N LEU A 159 10.41 -10.20 -1.46
CA LEU A 159 9.66 -8.96 -1.59
C LEU A 159 10.58 -7.83 -2.05
N ASN A 160 10.12 -6.99 -2.99
CA ASN A 160 10.96 -5.97 -3.63
C ASN A 160 10.18 -4.71 -4.03
N VAL A 161 10.88 -3.57 -4.03
CA VAL A 161 10.46 -2.34 -4.74
C VAL A 161 10.45 -2.58 -6.26
N PRO A 162 9.55 -1.98 -7.06
CA PRO A 162 9.57 -2.11 -8.51
C PRO A 162 10.93 -1.77 -9.13
N TYR A 163 11.42 -2.59 -10.05
CA TYR A 163 12.73 -2.40 -10.68
C TYR A 163 12.82 -1.06 -11.42
N LEU A 164 11.76 -0.69 -12.16
CA LEU A 164 11.70 0.64 -12.78
C LEU A 164 11.73 1.80 -11.78
N CYS A 165 11.42 1.61 -10.49
CA CYS A 165 11.51 2.66 -9.48
C CYS A 165 12.92 2.80 -8.87
N THR A 166 13.85 1.85 -9.13
CA THR A 166 15.22 1.92 -8.60
C THR A 166 16.19 2.69 -9.50
N LEU A 167 15.86 2.83 -10.78
CA LEU A 167 16.71 3.51 -11.77
C LEU A 167 16.59 5.04 -11.64
N PRO A 168 17.67 5.81 -11.42
CA PRO A 168 17.58 7.27 -11.34
C PRO A 168 17.32 7.95 -12.69
N THR A 169 17.73 7.29 -13.78
CA THR A 169 17.56 7.75 -15.18
C THR A 169 17.12 6.58 -16.05
N VAL A 170 16.36 6.86 -17.10
CA VAL A 170 15.87 5.86 -18.06
C VAL A 170 16.11 6.34 -19.49
N GLN A 171 16.24 5.39 -20.43
CA GLN A 171 16.26 5.70 -21.85
C GLN A 171 14.86 5.56 -22.43
N VAL A 172 14.41 6.58 -23.17
CA VAL A 172 13.11 6.63 -23.87
C VAL A 172 13.34 6.83 -25.36
N PHE A 173 12.49 6.23 -26.19
CA PHE A 173 12.54 6.39 -27.64
C PHE A 173 11.74 7.63 -28.07
N THR A 174 12.44 8.59 -28.69
CA THR A 174 11.94 9.90 -29.13
C THR A 174 12.22 10.08 -30.63
N PRO A 175 11.24 9.87 -31.53
CA PRO A 175 11.47 9.93 -32.98
C PRO A 175 11.51 11.36 -33.55
N THR A 176 11.51 12.40 -32.70
CA THR A 176 11.64 13.80 -33.10
C THR A 176 13.02 14.07 -33.71
N SER A 177 13.02 14.32 -35.02
CA SER A 177 14.22 14.50 -35.84
C SER A 177 14.97 15.81 -35.54
N ALA A 178 15.89 15.76 -34.58
CA ALA A 178 17.03 16.67 -34.56
C ALA A 178 17.91 16.41 -35.81
N GLY A 179 18.27 17.47 -36.53
CA GLY A 179 18.84 17.37 -37.89
C GLY A 179 20.08 16.48 -38.00
N ASP A 180 20.12 15.68 -39.08
CA ASP A 180 21.21 14.81 -39.57
C ASP A 180 21.90 13.86 -38.57
N THR A 181 21.45 13.82 -37.31
CA THR A 181 21.93 12.88 -36.28
C THR A 181 20.76 12.24 -35.58
N VAL A 182 20.25 11.16 -36.19
CA VAL A 182 19.23 10.29 -35.60
C VAL A 182 19.79 9.66 -34.32
N ARG A 183 19.53 10.29 -33.17
CA ARG A 183 19.60 9.69 -31.84
C ARG A 183 18.16 9.34 -31.46
N PRO A 184 17.69 8.10 -31.75
CA PRO A 184 16.30 7.74 -31.54
C PRO A 184 15.98 7.49 -30.06
N PHE A 185 16.99 7.52 -29.18
CA PHE A 185 16.85 7.38 -27.73
C PHE A 185 17.45 8.60 -27.02
N GLU A 186 16.69 9.13 -26.07
CA GLU A 186 17.10 10.15 -25.13
C GLU A 186 17.21 9.55 -23.72
N THR A 187 18.18 10.00 -22.92
CA THR A 187 18.26 9.66 -21.49
C THR A 187 17.59 10.77 -20.70
N ILE A 188 16.51 10.43 -20.01
CA ILE A 188 15.77 11.35 -19.13
C ILE A 188 15.96 10.98 -17.67
N ASP A 189 15.76 11.94 -16.77
CA ASP A 189 15.47 11.64 -15.37
C ASP A 189 14.26 10.70 -15.30
N ASN A 190 14.32 9.67 -14.46
CA ASN A 190 13.21 8.73 -14.35
C ASN A 190 12.06 9.33 -13.52
N PRO A 191 10.88 9.57 -14.09
CA PRO A 191 9.76 10.15 -13.36
C PRO A 191 9.12 9.20 -12.34
N LEU A 192 9.54 7.92 -12.27
CA LEU A 192 9.16 6.97 -11.22
C LEU A 192 10.10 6.99 -10.01
N TYR A 193 11.30 7.55 -10.16
CA TYR A 193 12.33 7.55 -9.11
C TYR A 193 12.03 8.59 -8.04
N SER A 194 11.68 9.82 -8.43
CA SER A 194 11.28 10.91 -7.54
C SER A 194 10.59 12.02 -8.34
N TYR A 195 9.52 12.61 -7.80
CA TYR A 195 8.91 13.80 -8.39
C TYR A 195 9.78 15.03 -8.11
N LYS A 196 9.93 15.92 -9.11
CA LYS A 196 10.66 17.18 -9.01
C LYS A 196 9.66 18.34 -8.91
N PHE A 197 9.69 19.07 -7.80
CA PHE A 197 8.81 20.23 -7.58
C PHE A 197 9.28 21.43 -8.42
N VAL A 198 8.39 21.95 -9.25
CA VAL A 198 8.55 23.29 -9.87
C VAL A 198 8.30 24.39 -8.83
N THR A 199 7.40 24.12 -7.89
CA THR A 199 7.11 24.95 -6.71
C THR A 199 6.55 24.06 -5.60
N THR A 200 6.82 24.43 -4.35
CA THR A 200 6.24 23.86 -3.13
C THR A 200 5.19 24.79 -2.51
N GLN A 201 4.80 25.85 -3.21
CA GLN A 201 3.93 26.91 -2.66
C GLN A 201 2.63 26.33 -2.07
N GLY A 202 2.44 26.57 -0.77
CA GLY A 202 1.28 26.12 0.01
C GLY A 202 1.52 24.83 0.79
N ILE A 203 2.52 24.01 0.43
CA ILE A 203 2.92 22.84 1.23
C ILE A 203 3.56 23.34 2.53
N THR A 204 3.15 22.79 3.67
CA THR A 204 3.73 23.15 4.97
C THR A 204 4.87 22.20 5.37
N SER A 205 5.87 22.74 6.07
CA SER A 205 6.80 21.93 6.85
C SER A 205 6.14 21.51 8.17
N PHE A 206 6.55 20.36 8.70
CA PHE A 206 6.05 19.82 9.95
C PHE A 206 7.14 19.88 11.04
N GLN A 207 6.74 20.01 12.31
CA GLN A 207 7.63 19.81 13.46
C GLN A 207 6.92 18.94 14.49
N ASP A 208 7.59 17.89 15.01
CA ASP A 208 7.05 17.10 16.11
C ASP A 208 7.34 17.73 17.49
N GLN A 209 6.72 17.14 18.51
CA GLN A 209 6.79 17.62 19.90
C GLN A 209 8.20 17.48 20.52
N ASP A 210 9.09 16.67 19.93
CA ASP A 210 10.50 16.56 20.34
C ASP A 210 11.37 17.65 19.67
N GLY A 211 10.79 18.42 18.75
CA GLY A 211 11.45 19.47 17.98
C GLY A 211 12.01 19.03 16.63
N ASN A 212 11.76 17.79 16.20
CA ASN A 212 12.26 17.29 14.91
C ASN A 212 11.52 17.94 13.76
N PHE A 213 12.26 18.52 12.82
CA PHE A 213 11.70 19.33 11.74
C PHE A 213 11.74 18.59 10.40
N PHE A 214 10.63 18.61 9.68
CA PHE A 214 10.48 17.91 8.40
C PHE A 214 10.23 18.96 7.30
N PRO A 215 11.26 19.30 6.49
CA PRO A 215 11.30 20.53 5.69
C PRO A 215 10.51 20.49 4.37
N PHE A 216 9.32 19.86 4.33
CA PHE A 216 8.54 19.65 3.10
C PHE A 216 8.25 20.92 2.28
N ALA A 217 8.09 22.09 2.92
CA ALA A 217 7.91 23.36 2.21
C ALA A 217 9.14 23.79 1.37
N ASN A 218 10.33 23.24 1.63
CA ASN A 218 11.61 23.70 1.09
C ASN A 218 12.33 22.65 0.21
N VAL A 219 11.66 21.56 -0.15
CA VAL A 219 12.25 20.49 -0.98
C VAL A 219 12.15 20.80 -2.48
N THR A 220 13.12 20.33 -3.24
CA THR A 220 13.08 20.33 -4.71
C THR A 220 12.60 19.00 -5.28
N LYS A 221 12.62 17.92 -4.49
CA LYS A 221 12.17 16.59 -4.89
C LYS A 221 11.59 15.77 -3.74
N THR A 222 10.79 14.76 -4.07
CA THR A 222 10.30 13.78 -3.10
C THR A 222 11.43 12.91 -2.54
N SER A 223 11.22 12.36 -1.33
CA SER A 223 12.23 11.57 -0.62
C SER A 223 11.67 10.27 -0.03
N ARG A 224 12.52 9.24 0.00
CA ARG A 224 12.36 7.94 0.66
C ARG A 224 13.64 7.66 1.48
N TYR A 225 13.52 7.47 2.79
CA TYR A 225 14.62 7.45 3.77
C TYR A 225 15.58 8.66 3.68
N PRO A 226 15.10 9.91 3.79
CA PRO A 226 15.99 11.02 4.07
C PRO A 226 16.66 10.83 5.45
N PRO A 227 17.89 11.32 5.66
CA PRO A 227 18.50 11.34 6.99
C PRO A 227 17.69 12.24 7.93
N GLU A 228 17.89 12.17 9.24
CA GLU A 228 17.28 13.14 10.17
C GLU A 228 17.67 14.58 9.77
N TYR A 229 16.69 15.49 9.70
CA TYR A 229 16.97 16.88 9.39
C TYR A 229 17.76 17.56 10.51
N ASN A 230 18.83 18.26 10.14
CA ASN A 230 19.61 19.04 11.07
C ASN A 230 20.11 20.33 10.40
N SER A 231 19.55 21.47 10.80
CA SER A 231 19.91 22.80 10.27
C SER A 231 21.35 23.23 10.54
N ARG A 232 22.04 22.58 11.49
CA ARG A 232 23.48 22.77 11.78
C ARG A 232 24.38 21.85 10.96
N ASN A 233 23.80 20.89 10.23
CA ASN A 233 24.51 20.00 9.30
C ASN A 233 24.10 20.36 7.86
N PRO A 234 24.93 21.13 7.12
CA PRO A 234 24.62 21.50 5.74
C PRO A 234 24.40 20.31 4.82
N THR A 235 25.09 19.18 5.05
CA THR A 235 24.93 17.97 4.24
C THR A 235 23.54 17.36 4.41
N ALA A 236 23.10 17.13 5.66
CA ALA A 236 21.76 16.60 5.95
C ALA A 236 20.65 17.55 5.46
N SER A 237 20.84 18.87 5.65
CA SER A 237 19.91 19.89 5.14
C SER A 237 19.83 19.89 3.61
N ALA A 238 20.97 19.75 2.91
CA ALA A 238 21.02 19.66 1.46
C ALA A 238 20.43 18.33 0.93
N GLN A 239 20.63 17.21 1.63
CA GLN A 239 20.02 15.92 1.31
C GLN A 239 18.48 16.01 1.32
N TRP A 240 17.91 16.59 2.38
CA TRP A 240 16.47 16.90 2.41
C TRP A 240 16.03 17.81 1.27
N SER A 241 16.76 18.91 1.04
CA SER A 241 16.39 19.91 0.03
C SER A 241 16.46 19.36 -1.40
N ASN A 242 17.39 18.45 -1.69
CA ASN A 242 17.63 17.88 -3.02
C ASN A 242 16.83 16.58 -3.29
N GLY A 243 16.24 16.01 -2.24
CA GLY A 243 15.63 14.69 -2.22
C GLY A 243 16.63 13.54 -2.09
N VAL A 244 16.28 12.54 -1.28
CA VAL A 244 17.01 11.25 -1.14
C VAL A 244 16.07 10.13 -1.50
N VAL A 245 16.52 9.11 -2.24
CA VAL A 245 15.72 7.93 -2.55
C VAL A 245 16.57 6.69 -2.31
N ASP A 246 16.36 6.05 -1.17
CA ASP A 246 16.98 4.77 -0.83
C ASP A 246 15.99 3.62 -1.03
N ASN A 247 16.03 3.00 -2.21
CA ASN A 247 15.20 1.83 -2.52
C ASN A 247 15.79 0.51 -1.99
N ASP A 248 17.08 0.50 -1.62
CA ASP A 248 17.72 -0.67 -1.04
C ASP A 248 17.27 -0.83 0.42
N ALA A 249 17.19 0.29 1.16
CA ALA A 249 16.54 0.37 2.47
C ALA A 249 15.09 -0.15 2.44
N ILE A 250 14.26 0.31 1.51
CA ILE A 250 12.87 -0.20 1.37
C ILE A 250 12.87 -1.70 1.07
N THR A 251 13.72 -2.15 0.14
CA THR A 251 13.78 -3.57 -0.27
C THR A 251 14.23 -4.47 0.88
N GLU A 252 15.21 -4.05 1.68
CA GLU A 252 15.68 -4.81 2.85
C GLU A 252 14.64 -4.80 3.98
N ALA A 253 13.90 -3.71 4.16
CA ALA A 253 12.78 -3.66 5.12
C ALA A 253 11.66 -4.63 4.72
N LEU A 254 11.35 -4.73 3.43
CA LEU A 254 10.36 -5.68 2.90
C LEU A 254 10.81 -7.14 2.99
N ARG A 255 12.09 -7.44 2.73
CA ARG A 255 12.64 -8.81 2.76
C ARG A 255 12.46 -9.55 4.08
N ASN A 256 12.45 -8.81 5.19
CA ASN A 256 12.33 -9.40 6.53
C ASN A 256 10.87 -9.63 6.96
N LEU A 257 9.88 -9.13 6.22
CA LEU A 257 8.45 -9.26 6.55
C LEU A 257 7.90 -10.64 6.19
N SER A 258 8.02 -11.58 7.13
CA SER A 258 7.43 -12.90 7.01
C SER A 258 5.90 -12.87 6.98
N SER A 259 5.25 -11.92 7.68
CA SER A 259 3.78 -11.85 7.76
C SER A 259 3.08 -11.27 6.54
N LEU A 260 3.68 -10.31 5.81
CA LEU A 260 2.96 -9.43 4.88
C LEU A 260 2.10 -10.16 3.82
N GLY A 261 2.57 -11.29 3.29
CA GLY A 261 1.77 -12.12 2.38
C GLY A 261 0.53 -12.69 3.07
N GLU A 262 0.71 -13.29 4.25
CA GLU A 262 -0.40 -13.84 5.02
C GLU A 262 -1.36 -12.75 5.52
N ASP A 263 -0.86 -11.57 5.91
CA ASP A 263 -1.71 -10.43 6.31
C ASP A 263 -2.63 -9.98 5.17
N VAL A 264 -2.10 -9.93 3.93
CA VAL A 264 -2.90 -9.71 2.70
C VAL A 264 -3.91 -10.84 2.50
N TYR A 265 -3.49 -12.10 2.58
CA TYR A 265 -4.39 -13.25 2.45
C TYR A 265 -5.54 -13.20 3.45
N ARG A 266 -5.23 -12.96 4.72
CA ARG A 266 -6.20 -12.88 5.83
C ARG A 266 -7.20 -11.75 5.67
N SER A 267 -6.80 -10.62 5.06
CA SER A 267 -7.75 -9.55 4.74
C SER A 267 -8.92 -10.04 3.85
N PHE A 268 -8.71 -11.04 2.99
CA PHE A 268 -9.76 -11.61 2.15
C PHE A 268 -10.75 -12.52 2.88
N THR A 269 -10.56 -12.83 4.17
CA THR A 269 -11.33 -13.85 4.90
C THR A 269 -12.61 -13.32 5.54
N THR A 270 -12.77 -11.98 5.60
CA THR A 270 -13.96 -11.32 6.13
C THR A 270 -14.87 -10.79 5.02
N SER A 271 -16.18 -11.07 5.12
CA SER A 271 -17.22 -10.44 4.29
C SER A 271 -17.80 -9.16 4.91
N ASN A 272 -17.29 -8.71 6.05
CA ASN A 272 -17.71 -7.45 6.68
C ASN A 272 -17.01 -6.28 6.00
N TYR A 273 -17.75 -5.48 5.24
CA TYR A 273 -17.20 -4.35 4.49
C TYR A 273 -16.44 -3.36 5.39
N ALA A 274 -16.95 -3.05 6.59
CA ALA A 274 -16.33 -2.06 7.47
C ALA A 274 -14.97 -2.55 7.98
N TRP A 275 -14.89 -3.81 8.42
CA TRP A 275 -13.64 -4.42 8.87
C TRP A 275 -12.61 -4.58 7.74
N TYR A 276 -13.06 -4.96 6.53
CA TYR A 276 -12.17 -5.02 5.37
C TYR A 276 -11.63 -3.64 4.97
N SER A 277 -12.51 -2.64 4.89
CA SER A 277 -12.19 -1.35 4.26
C SER A 277 -11.31 -0.44 5.11
N SER A 278 -11.40 -0.48 6.44
CA SER A 278 -10.77 0.54 7.29
C SER A 278 -10.17 0.04 8.59
N THR A 279 -9.12 0.76 9.01
CA THR A 279 -8.52 0.68 10.34
C THR A 279 -9.46 1.09 11.49
N GLN A 280 -10.52 1.86 11.23
CA GLN A 280 -11.41 2.35 12.28
C GLN A 280 -12.22 1.21 12.91
N GLN A 281 -12.19 1.07 14.23
CA GLN A 281 -12.89 0.00 14.94
C GLN A 281 -13.59 0.49 16.22
N SER A 282 -14.49 -0.35 16.75
CA SER A 282 -15.12 -0.11 18.06
C SER A 282 -14.08 -0.14 19.17
N ASN A 283 -14.41 0.43 20.33
CA ASN A 283 -13.59 0.31 21.52
C ASN A 283 -14.39 -0.35 22.65
N PRO A 284 -14.07 -1.59 23.06
CA PRO A 284 -13.06 -2.48 22.47
C PRO A 284 -13.41 -2.98 21.03
N PRO A 285 -12.40 -3.38 20.23
CA PRO A 285 -12.61 -4.05 18.94
C PRO A 285 -12.88 -5.56 19.11
N ALA A 286 -13.62 -6.17 18.19
CA ALA A 286 -13.81 -7.62 18.17
C ALA A 286 -12.48 -8.35 17.88
N PRO A 287 -12.16 -9.49 18.54
CA PRO A 287 -10.86 -10.16 18.40
C PRO A 287 -10.42 -10.53 16.97
N ASN A 288 -11.37 -10.68 16.03
CA ASN A 288 -11.14 -11.01 14.63
C ASN A 288 -11.32 -9.83 13.66
N SER A 289 -11.63 -8.61 14.13
CA SER A 289 -11.87 -7.44 13.26
C SER A 289 -10.65 -6.52 13.06
N TYR A 290 -9.47 -6.93 13.55
CA TYR A 290 -8.28 -6.09 13.59
C TYR A 290 -7.60 -5.90 12.22
N GLN A 291 -7.75 -6.85 11.29
CA GLN A 291 -7.13 -6.82 9.96
C GLN A 291 -7.99 -6.06 8.95
N SER A 292 -7.41 -5.05 8.29
CA SER A 292 -8.03 -4.29 7.21
C SER A 292 -7.08 -4.10 6.02
N LEU A 293 -7.63 -3.74 4.86
CA LEU A 293 -6.86 -3.28 3.69
C LEU A 293 -6.08 -2.00 4.02
N GLU A 294 -6.71 -1.06 4.75
CA GLU A 294 -6.08 0.20 5.14
C GLU A 294 -4.87 -0.02 6.08
N SER A 295 -4.92 -0.99 7.00
CA SER A 295 -3.76 -1.29 7.86
C SER A 295 -2.54 -1.79 7.08
N ILE A 296 -2.74 -2.59 6.03
CA ILE A 296 -1.65 -3.08 5.16
C ILE A 296 -1.08 -1.91 4.34
N HIS A 297 -1.96 -1.11 3.75
CA HIS A 297 -1.61 0.12 3.04
C HIS A 297 -0.74 1.05 3.90
N ASN A 298 -1.16 1.31 5.15
CA ASN A 298 -0.44 2.19 6.07
C ASN A 298 0.98 1.67 6.34
N GLU A 299 1.14 0.36 6.56
CA GLU A 299 2.45 -0.24 6.80
C GLU A 299 3.39 -0.08 5.59
N ILE A 300 2.90 -0.28 4.36
CA ILE A 300 3.67 -0.02 3.14
C ILE A 300 4.02 1.47 2.99
N HIS A 301 3.14 2.39 3.39
CA HIS A 301 3.46 3.83 3.47
C HIS A 301 4.62 4.12 4.44
N GLY A 302 4.59 3.53 5.64
CA GLY A 302 5.65 3.63 6.63
C GLY A 302 6.99 3.11 6.10
N ILE A 303 6.99 1.86 5.60
CA ILE A 303 8.18 1.18 5.05
C ILE A 303 8.75 1.90 3.83
N THR A 304 7.91 2.44 2.94
CA THR A 304 8.37 3.10 1.71
C THR A 304 8.92 4.50 1.99
N GLY A 305 8.34 5.22 2.96
CA GLY A 305 8.73 6.59 3.25
C GLY A 305 9.98 6.71 4.10
N GLY A 306 10.13 5.92 5.18
CA GLY A 306 11.25 6.04 6.11
C GLY A 306 11.44 7.46 6.65
N GLY A 307 10.34 8.14 7.00
CA GLY A 307 10.33 9.56 7.38
C GLY A 307 10.22 10.54 6.22
N GLY A 308 10.48 10.09 5.00
CA GLY A 308 10.24 10.79 3.73
C GLY A 308 8.76 10.86 3.33
N HIS A 309 8.48 11.29 2.10
CA HIS A 309 7.14 11.75 1.69
C HIS A 309 6.07 10.67 1.83
N MET A 310 6.37 9.42 1.46
CA MET A 310 5.43 8.29 1.59
C MET A 310 5.00 8.01 3.04
N SER A 311 5.74 8.46 4.06
CA SER A 311 5.38 8.30 5.48
C SER A 311 4.29 9.29 5.95
N TRP A 312 4.01 10.36 5.22
CA TRP A 312 3.12 11.44 5.69
C TRP A 312 1.88 11.55 4.82
N ASN A 313 0.70 11.40 5.42
CA ASN A 313 -0.56 11.36 4.66
C ASN A 313 -0.88 12.66 3.91
N THR A 314 -0.30 13.80 4.30
CA THR A 314 -0.47 15.09 3.63
C THR A 314 0.30 15.22 2.32
N VAL A 315 1.39 14.48 2.14
CA VAL A 315 2.36 14.69 1.04
C VAL A 315 2.81 13.41 0.33
N SER A 316 2.30 12.24 0.74
CA SER A 316 2.63 10.94 0.14
C SER A 316 2.32 10.87 -1.36
N SER A 317 1.21 11.47 -1.79
CA SER A 317 0.73 11.51 -3.17
C SER A 317 1.65 12.19 -4.18
N PHE A 318 2.59 13.02 -3.70
CA PHE A 318 3.61 13.61 -4.55
C PHE A 318 4.69 12.61 -4.96
N ASP A 319 4.90 11.50 -4.24
CA ASP A 319 5.89 10.49 -4.64
C ASP A 319 5.29 9.61 -5.76
N PRO A 320 5.97 9.43 -6.91
CA PRO A 320 5.48 8.61 -8.00
C PRO A 320 5.10 7.17 -7.64
N ILE A 321 5.71 6.57 -6.60
CA ILE A 321 5.40 5.20 -6.17
C ILE A 321 4.02 5.08 -5.51
N PHE A 322 3.46 6.19 -5.00
CA PHE A 322 2.10 6.28 -4.47
C PHE A 322 1.07 5.69 -5.43
N TRP A 323 1.16 6.07 -6.70
CA TRP A 323 0.18 5.70 -7.73
C TRP A 323 0.25 4.20 -8.06
N LEU A 324 1.45 3.61 -8.00
CA LEU A 324 1.66 2.17 -8.15
C LEU A 324 1.13 1.39 -6.93
N HIS A 325 1.33 1.93 -5.72
CA HIS A 325 0.81 1.36 -4.48
C HIS A 325 -0.73 1.39 -4.46
N HIS A 326 -1.35 2.54 -4.69
CA HIS A 326 -2.81 2.66 -4.73
C HIS A 326 -3.45 1.90 -5.90
N CYS A 327 -2.73 1.67 -7.00
CA CYS A 327 -3.18 0.75 -8.05
C CYS A 327 -3.28 -0.70 -7.55
N ASN A 328 -2.38 -1.13 -6.65
CA ASN A 328 -2.49 -2.43 -5.98
C ASN A 328 -3.57 -2.43 -4.88
N VAL A 329 -3.75 -1.33 -4.13
CA VAL A 329 -4.87 -1.21 -3.16
C VAL A 329 -6.22 -1.36 -3.87
N ASP A 330 -6.40 -0.73 -5.04
CA ASP A 330 -7.61 -0.87 -5.86
C ASP A 330 -7.76 -2.29 -6.43
N ARG A 331 -6.64 -2.96 -6.79
CA ARG A 331 -6.62 -4.37 -7.20
C ARG A 331 -7.10 -5.29 -6.08
N LEU A 332 -6.51 -5.19 -4.89
CA LEU A 332 -6.88 -5.99 -3.72
C LEU A 332 -8.36 -5.76 -3.38
N PHE A 333 -8.85 -4.52 -3.42
CA PHE A 333 -10.27 -4.22 -3.23
C PHE A 333 -11.16 -4.87 -4.30
N ALA A 334 -10.82 -4.74 -5.59
CA ALA A 334 -11.56 -5.38 -6.68
C ALA A 334 -11.59 -6.92 -6.55
N ILE A 335 -10.49 -7.53 -6.09
CA ILE A 335 -10.42 -8.96 -5.81
C ILE A 335 -11.36 -9.34 -4.67
N TRP A 336 -11.33 -8.62 -3.55
CA TRP A 336 -12.25 -8.84 -2.43
C TRP A 336 -13.73 -8.73 -2.86
N GLN A 337 -14.05 -7.72 -3.69
CA GLN A 337 -15.38 -7.56 -4.27
C GLN A 337 -15.80 -8.73 -5.17
N ALA A 338 -14.86 -9.38 -5.87
CA ALA A 338 -15.14 -10.58 -6.67
C ALA A 338 -15.31 -11.85 -5.79
N ILE A 339 -14.57 -11.96 -4.69
CA ILE A 339 -14.67 -13.06 -3.71
C ILE A 339 -16.03 -13.10 -3.03
N TYR A 340 -16.61 -11.93 -2.77
CA TYR A 340 -17.90 -11.73 -2.06
C TYR A 340 -18.99 -11.05 -2.90
N ALA A 341 -18.89 -11.16 -4.23
CA ALA A 341 -20.02 -10.84 -5.11
C ALA A 341 -21.20 -11.78 -4.79
N ASP A 342 -22.43 -11.31 -5.01
CA ASP A 342 -23.61 -12.17 -4.86
C ASP A 342 -23.53 -13.33 -5.85
N THR A 343 -23.26 -14.50 -5.28
CA THR A 343 -23.08 -15.79 -5.94
C THR A 343 -24.17 -16.76 -5.48
N GLY A 344 -25.20 -16.29 -4.78
CA GLY A 344 -26.14 -17.09 -4.00
C GLY A 344 -25.53 -17.80 -2.77
N ARG A 345 -24.18 -17.96 -2.72
CA ARG A 345 -23.43 -18.55 -1.61
C ARG A 345 -23.15 -17.56 -0.47
N TYR A 346 -22.94 -16.30 -0.80
CA TYR A 346 -22.69 -15.21 0.15
C TYR A 346 -23.67 -14.07 -0.13
N PRO A 347 -24.25 -13.44 0.92
CA PRO A 347 -24.98 -12.20 0.74
C PRO A 347 -24.02 -11.10 0.27
N ASP A 348 -24.55 -10.14 -0.48
CA ASP A 348 -23.76 -9.02 -1.01
C ASP A 348 -22.97 -8.29 0.09
N ALA A 349 -21.65 -8.32 -0.01
CA ALA A 349 -20.75 -7.71 0.98
C ALA A 349 -20.57 -6.19 0.81
N TRP A 350 -21.62 -5.46 0.39
CA TRP A 350 -21.52 -4.04 0.10
C TRP A 350 -22.16 -3.17 1.18
N PHE A 351 -21.35 -2.51 2.01
CA PHE A 351 -21.81 -1.69 3.14
C PHE A 351 -22.79 -2.46 4.08
N ASN A 352 -22.59 -3.78 4.18
CA ASN A 352 -23.54 -4.77 4.68
C ASN A 352 -23.70 -4.83 6.22
N ALA A 353 -22.74 -4.32 6.98
CA ALA A 353 -22.70 -4.41 8.44
C ALA A 353 -22.84 -3.03 9.11
N GLN A 354 -24.07 -2.49 9.16
CA GLN A 354 -24.33 -1.15 9.71
C GLN A 354 -23.93 -0.97 11.19
N SER A 355 -23.88 -2.05 11.97
CA SER A 355 -23.39 -2.05 13.36
C SER A 355 -21.87 -1.92 13.46
N SER A 356 -21.13 -2.37 12.43
CA SER A 356 -19.66 -2.24 12.33
C SER A 356 -19.23 -0.94 11.67
N GLN A 357 -20.13 -0.28 10.93
CA GLN A 357 -19.92 1.08 10.44
C GLN A 357 -19.98 2.06 11.61
N LEU A 358 -18.91 2.81 11.81
CA LEU A 358 -18.85 3.86 12.83
C LEU A 358 -19.16 5.23 12.20
N ARG A 359 -19.01 6.28 13.00
CA ARG A 359 -19.04 7.65 12.51
C ARG A 359 -17.60 8.06 12.23
N ASP A 360 -17.38 8.76 11.12
CA ASP A 360 -16.18 9.57 10.97
C ASP A 360 -16.35 10.81 11.86
N GLU A 361 -15.80 10.77 13.07
CA GLU A 361 -15.81 11.90 14.01
C GLU A 361 -14.83 13.01 13.58
N ARG A 362 -13.94 12.75 12.61
CA ARG A 362 -12.91 13.69 12.11
C ARG A 362 -13.41 14.55 10.95
N GLY A 363 -14.07 13.92 9.97
CA GLY A 363 -14.48 14.52 8.71
C GLY A 363 -13.38 14.62 7.64
N THR A 364 -13.70 15.30 6.54
CA THR A 364 -12.79 15.66 5.44
C THR A 364 -13.06 17.09 4.95
N TRP A 365 -12.36 17.55 3.92
CA TRP A 365 -12.68 18.80 3.22
C TRP A 365 -14.18 18.93 2.91
N SER A 366 -14.84 17.85 2.48
CA SER A 366 -16.24 17.82 2.08
C SER A 366 -17.15 17.23 3.17
N ILE A 367 -16.71 16.19 3.87
CA ILE A 367 -17.52 15.41 4.83
C ILE A 367 -17.43 16.05 6.23
N ALA A 368 -18.56 16.22 6.90
CA ALA A 368 -18.60 16.79 8.25
C ALA A 368 -18.23 15.74 9.32
N ALA A 369 -17.58 16.17 10.40
CA ALA A 369 -17.44 15.36 11.61
C ALA A 369 -18.78 14.79 12.12
N GLY A 370 -18.71 13.59 12.69
CA GLY A 370 -19.84 12.82 13.19
C GLY A 370 -20.68 12.16 12.08
N THR A 371 -20.24 12.19 10.82
CA THR A 371 -21.01 11.60 9.71
C THR A 371 -20.95 10.07 9.76
N ARG A 372 -22.10 9.42 9.65
CA ARG A 372 -22.18 7.97 9.42
C ARG A 372 -22.17 7.72 7.92
N GLU A 373 -20.98 7.47 7.40
CA GLU A 373 -20.74 7.26 5.97
C GLU A 373 -21.41 5.99 5.45
N ASN A 374 -21.80 6.00 4.18
CA ASN A 374 -22.48 4.88 3.52
C ASN A 374 -22.26 4.94 2.00
N GLY A 375 -22.85 3.97 1.27
CA GLY A 375 -22.69 3.83 -0.17
C GLY A 375 -23.05 5.05 -1.03
N GLU A 376 -23.85 5.98 -0.50
CA GLU A 376 -24.27 7.23 -1.16
C GLU A 376 -23.54 8.48 -0.66
N THR A 377 -22.55 8.35 0.22
CA THR A 377 -21.74 9.52 0.64
C THR A 377 -20.93 10.06 -0.54
N PRO A 378 -20.97 11.37 -0.84
CA PRO A 378 -20.23 11.94 -1.97
C PRO A 378 -18.71 11.84 -1.82
N LEU A 379 -18.07 11.22 -2.80
CA LEU A 379 -16.63 11.10 -2.97
C LEU A 379 -16.07 12.36 -3.64
N ALA A 380 -16.28 13.52 -3.03
CA ALA A 380 -15.71 14.78 -3.52
C ALA A 380 -14.16 14.73 -3.47
N PRO A 381 -13.46 15.36 -4.43
CA PRO A 381 -13.98 16.28 -5.45
C PRO A 381 -14.25 15.62 -6.82
N PHE A 382 -14.48 14.30 -6.87
CA PHE A 382 -14.50 13.57 -8.13
C PHE A 382 -15.84 13.71 -8.86
N HIS A 383 -15.85 14.48 -9.94
CA HIS A 383 -17.02 14.65 -10.80
C HIS A 383 -17.15 13.52 -11.83
N LYS A 384 -18.35 12.94 -11.96
CA LYS A 384 -18.71 11.87 -12.90
C LYS A 384 -19.28 12.38 -14.23
N ASP A 385 -19.56 13.68 -14.33
CA ASP A 385 -20.07 14.35 -15.52
C ASP A 385 -19.70 15.84 -15.56
N GLU A 386 -19.85 16.46 -16.74
CA GLU A 386 -19.58 17.88 -16.98
C GLU A 386 -20.55 18.84 -16.26
N ARG A 387 -21.60 18.31 -15.61
CA ARG A 387 -22.58 19.10 -14.84
C ARG A 387 -22.19 19.25 -13.37
N GLY A 388 -21.11 18.60 -12.94
CA GLY A 388 -20.65 18.61 -11.54
C GLY A 388 -21.36 17.58 -10.67
N GLY A 389 -21.94 16.52 -11.24
CA GLY A 389 -22.38 15.37 -10.45
C GLY A 389 -21.17 14.69 -9.78
N VAL A 390 -21.18 14.51 -8.46
CA VAL A 390 -20.09 13.86 -7.72
C VAL A 390 -20.31 12.33 -7.70
N PHE A 391 -19.22 11.56 -7.70
CA PHE A 391 -19.25 10.11 -7.48
C PHE A 391 -19.72 9.75 -6.07
N THR A 392 -20.47 8.65 -5.92
CA THR A 392 -20.64 7.93 -4.64
C THR A 392 -19.92 6.58 -4.68
N SER A 393 -19.76 5.92 -3.53
CA SER A 393 -19.22 4.55 -3.50
C SER A 393 -20.03 3.61 -4.41
N ASN A 394 -21.35 3.78 -4.47
CA ASN A 394 -22.24 3.00 -5.36
C ASN A 394 -21.94 3.22 -6.84
N ASP A 395 -21.63 4.45 -7.28
CA ASP A 395 -21.23 4.74 -8.67
C ASP A 395 -19.90 4.05 -9.06
N VAL A 396 -18.94 3.95 -8.12
CA VAL A 396 -17.58 3.38 -8.36
C VAL A 396 -17.43 1.93 -7.92
N ARG A 397 -18.52 1.30 -7.48
CA ARG A 397 -18.53 -0.10 -7.02
C ARG A 397 -17.98 -1.06 -8.07
N ASN A 398 -18.35 -0.90 -9.34
CA ASN A 398 -17.80 -1.69 -10.44
C ASN A 398 -16.52 -1.02 -10.96
N TRP A 399 -15.35 -1.57 -10.63
CA TRP A 399 -14.04 -1.06 -11.08
C TRP A 399 -13.93 -0.97 -12.61
N THR A 400 -14.58 -1.89 -13.34
CA THR A 400 -14.55 -1.91 -14.81
C THR A 400 -15.21 -0.71 -15.48
N ARG A 401 -15.92 0.13 -14.70
CA ARG A 401 -16.43 1.44 -15.15
C ARG A 401 -15.34 2.31 -15.78
N PHE A 402 -14.12 2.28 -15.23
CA PHE A 402 -13.01 3.13 -15.68
C PHE A 402 -12.21 2.53 -16.85
N GLY A 403 -12.70 1.46 -17.48
CA GLY A 403 -12.15 0.92 -18.72
C GLY A 403 -10.98 -0.06 -18.54
N SER A 404 -10.85 -0.67 -17.36
CA SER A 404 -9.79 -1.65 -17.06
C SER A 404 -10.27 -2.82 -16.21
N SER A 405 -9.47 -3.88 -16.15
CA SER A 405 -9.55 -4.90 -15.09
C SER A 405 -8.14 -5.30 -14.64
N TYR A 406 -8.05 -6.40 -13.88
CA TYR A 406 -6.82 -6.96 -13.35
C TYR A 406 -6.59 -8.40 -13.87
N PRO A 407 -5.35 -8.92 -13.88
CA PRO A 407 -5.04 -10.28 -14.36
C PRO A 407 -5.89 -11.37 -13.71
N GLU A 408 -6.23 -11.22 -12.43
CA GLU A 408 -7.05 -12.15 -11.66
C GLU A 408 -8.53 -12.07 -12.05
N LEU A 409 -8.97 -10.93 -12.60
CA LEU A 409 -10.38 -10.52 -12.73
C LEU A 409 -10.80 -10.39 -14.20
N GLN A 410 -10.74 -11.51 -14.92
CA GLN A 410 -11.02 -11.59 -16.37
C GLN A 410 -12.28 -12.43 -16.70
N PRO A 411 -13.49 -12.04 -16.27
CA PRO A 411 -14.70 -12.89 -16.35
C PRO A 411 -15.09 -13.35 -17.77
N TRP A 412 -14.53 -12.74 -18.82
CA TRP A 412 -14.70 -13.11 -20.22
C TRP A 412 -13.94 -14.38 -20.65
N LEU A 413 -13.01 -14.91 -19.84
CA LEU A 413 -12.23 -16.09 -20.22
C LEU A 413 -13.12 -17.35 -20.33
N PRO A 414 -12.96 -18.18 -21.39
CA PRO A 414 -13.78 -19.38 -21.59
C PRO A 414 -13.78 -20.39 -20.43
N LYS A 415 -12.74 -20.39 -19.57
CA LYS A 415 -12.70 -21.25 -18.36
C LYS A 415 -13.76 -20.91 -17.31
N TYR A 416 -14.47 -19.79 -17.47
CA TYR A 416 -15.59 -19.37 -16.63
C TYR A 416 -16.96 -19.62 -17.28
N GLN A 417 -17.01 -20.28 -18.43
CA GLN A 417 -18.27 -20.69 -19.05
C GLN A 417 -18.71 -22.07 -18.51
N ASP A 418 -20.01 -22.26 -18.35
CA ASP A 418 -20.59 -23.56 -18.03
C ASP A 418 -20.79 -24.44 -19.28
N ALA A 419 -21.43 -25.60 -19.10
CA ALA A 419 -21.69 -26.54 -20.21
C ALA A 419 -22.66 -26.01 -21.29
N ALA A 420 -23.36 -24.90 -21.04
CA ALA A 420 -24.19 -24.19 -22.03
C ALA A 420 -23.44 -23.02 -22.71
N GLY A 421 -22.23 -22.68 -22.25
CA GLY A 421 -21.45 -21.53 -22.72
C GLY A 421 -21.70 -20.24 -21.92
N GLU A 422 -22.52 -20.30 -20.86
CA GLU A 422 -22.94 -19.13 -20.07
C GLU A 422 -21.97 -18.86 -18.91
N PHE A 423 -21.83 -17.58 -18.50
CA PHE A 423 -20.90 -17.19 -17.44
C PHE A 423 -21.28 -17.81 -16.08
N ASN A 424 -20.34 -18.54 -15.49
CA ASN A 424 -20.48 -19.22 -14.21
C ASN A 424 -19.71 -18.46 -13.11
N ALA A 425 -20.45 -17.68 -12.32
CA ALA A 425 -19.89 -16.90 -11.21
C ALA A 425 -19.17 -17.75 -10.16
N THR A 426 -19.55 -19.01 -9.96
CA THR A 426 -18.91 -19.92 -9.00
C THR A 426 -17.54 -20.38 -9.50
N LEU A 427 -17.40 -20.74 -10.79
CA LEU A 427 -16.10 -21.07 -11.39
C LEU A 427 -15.15 -19.87 -11.33
N TYR A 428 -15.64 -18.70 -11.72
CA TYR A 428 -14.89 -17.44 -11.64
C TYR A 428 -14.40 -17.14 -10.22
N ARG A 429 -15.32 -17.13 -9.24
CA ARG A 429 -14.99 -16.81 -7.85
C ARG A 429 -14.06 -17.84 -7.19
N ASN A 430 -14.18 -19.13 -7.55
CA ASN A 430 -13.27 -20.16 -7.06
C ASN A 430 -11.85 -19.99 -7.63
N ASP A 431 -11.71 -19.64 -8.90
CA ASP A 431 -10.42 -19.39 -9.55
C ASP A 431 -9.75 -18.11 -9.02
N VAL A 432 -10.52 -17.05 -8.73
CA VAL A 432 -10.02 -15.85 -8.02
C VAL A 432 -9.47 -16.23 -6.64
N VAL A 433 -10.18 -17.06 -5.87
CA VAL A 433 -9.71 -17.53 -4.56
C VAL A 433 -8.47 -18.40 -4.68
N ALA A 434 -8.39 -19.28 -5.67
CA ALA A 434 -7.20 -20.09 -5.92
C ALA A 434 -5.96 -19.20 -6.22
N GLN A 435 -6.12 -18.19 -7.09
CA GLN A 435 -5.05 -17.24 -7.43
C GLN A 435 -4.53 -16.45 -6.21
N VAL A 436 -5.40 -15.87 -5.37
CA VAL A 436 -4.92 -15.16 -4.16
C VAL A 436 -4.36 -16.10 -3.09
N THR A 437 -4.81 -17.35 -3.07
CA THR A 437 -4.25 -18.36 -2.16
C THR A 437 -2.81 -18.69 -2.55
N ASP A 438 -2.56 -18.89 -3.85
CA ASP A 438 -1.22 -19.14 -4.41
C ASP A 438 -0.26 -17.94 -4.24
N LEU A 439 -0.76 -16.72 -4.50
CA LEU A 439 0.05 -15.49 -4.38
C LEU A 439 0.45 -15.15 -2.94
N TYR A 440 -0.40 -15.44 -1.95
CA TYR A 440 -0.30 -14.81 -0.62
C TYR A 440 -0.34 -15.77 0.58
N SER A 441 -1.00 -16.93 0.52
CA SER A 441 -1.16 -17.79 1.72
C SER A 441 0.07 -18.66 1.97
N ARG A 442 1.08 -18.05 2.61
CA ARG A 442 2.33 -18.70 3.01
C ARG A 442 2.07 -19.80 4.03
N VAL A 443 1.17 -19.58 4.98
CA VAL A 443 0.81 -20.55 6.02
C VAL A 443 0.15 -21.78 5.41
N ARG A 444 -0.83 -21.60 4.50
CA ARG A 444 -1.48 -22.74 3.83
C ARG A 444 -0.46 -23.59 3.05
N SER A 445 0.35 -22.96 2.21
CA SER A 445 1.36 -23.64 1.39
C SER A 445 2.38 -24.40 2.24
N ARG A 446 2.78 -23.84 3.39
CA ARG A 446 3.68 -24.54 4.32
C ARG A 446 2.98 -25.66 5.08
N VAL A 447 1.81 -25.44 5.66
CA VAL A 447 1.04 -26.47 6.39
C VAL A 447 0.69 -27.67 5.49
N GLN A 448 0.42 -27.46 4.20
CA GLN A 448 0.18 -28.54 3.24
C GLN A 448 1.44 -29.33 2.88
N ASN A 449 2.62 -28.69 2.86
CA ASN A 449 3.89 -29.30 2.43
C ASN A 449 4.86 -29.61 3.58
N SER A 450 4.50 -29.32 4.84
CA SER A 450 5.44 -29.35 5.96
C SER A 450 5.94 -30.76 6.24
N ARG A 451 7.24 -30.85 6.53
CA ARG A 451 7.90 -32.08 6.99
C ARG A 451 7.64 -32.36 8.48
N VAL A 452 6.96 -31.46 9.16
CA VAL A 452 6.61 -31.56 10.59
C VAL A 452 5.47 -32.55 10.78
N SER A 453 5.68 -33.55 11.64
CA SER A 453 4.68 -34.59 11.93
C SER A 453 3.35 -33.99 12.40
N ARG A 454 2.22 -34.52 11.89
CA ARG A 454 0.85 -34.03 12.13
C ARG A 454 0.55 -33.60 13.57
N ASN A 455 0.90 -34.44 14.54
CA ASN A 455 0.63 -34.23 15.96
C ASN A 455 1.33 -33.00 16.57
N ARG A 456 2.22 -32.35 15.80
CA ARG A 456 2.93 -31.11 16.15
C ARG A 456 2.40 -29.87 15.42
N LEU A 457 1.46 -29.99 14.47
CA LEU A 457 0.84 -28.86 13.78
C LEU A 457 -0.66 -28.76 14.02
N PHE A 458 -1.33 -29.91 14.11
CA PHE A 458 -2.77 -30.01 14.09
C PHE A 458 -3.33 -30.25 15.49
N ALA A 459 -4.47 -29.61 15.78
CA ALA A 459 -5.26 -29.93 16.97
C ALA A 459 -5.61 -31.42 16.95
N ALA A 460 -5.45 -32.12 18.07
CA ALA A 460 -5.85 -33.53 18.16
C ALA A 460 -7.36 -33.63 17.92
N THR A 461 -7.77 -34.22 16.78
CA THR A 461 -9.17 -34.50 16.49
C THR A 461 -9.72 -35.43 17.57
N GLN A 462 -10.59 -34.90 18.44
CA GLN A 462 -11.31 -35.70 19.43
C GLN A 462 -12.41 -36.54 18.77
N SER A 463 -11.98 -37.50 17.96
CA SER A 463 -12.80 -38.59 17.43
C SER A 463 -13.07 -39.61 18.54
N GLY A 464 -13.79 -39.21 19.59
CA GLY A 464 -14.06 -40.08 20.73
C GLY A 464 -14.94 -39.43 21.80
N THR A 465 -16.23 -39.78 21.80
CA THR A 465 -17.12 -39.55 22.95
C THR A 465 -16.64 -40.37 24.16
N GLN A 466 -15.81 -39.78 25.02
CA GLN A 466 -15.56 -40.31 26.36
C GLN A 466 -16.53 -39.67 27.36
N SER A 467 -17.41 -40.51 27.88
CA SER A 467 -18.28 -40.18 29.00
C SER A 467 -17.45 -40.00 30.27
N PHE A 468 -17.36 -38.78 30.77
CA PHE A 468 -16.75 -38.51 32.07
C PHE A 468 -17.63 -39.07 33.20
N GLN A 469 -17.30 -40.27 33.68
CA GLN A 469 -17.70 -40.68 35.03
C GLN A 469 -16.83 -39.94 36.05
N GLY A 470 -17.40 -38.91 36.68
CA GLY A 470 -16.72 -38.10 37.68
C GLY A 470 -16.42 -38.89 38.97
N GLY A 471 -15.19 -39.39 39.10
CA GLY A 471 -14.65 -39.85 40.38
C GLY A 471 -14.29 -38.66 41.28
N SER A 472 -15.07 -38.45 42.34
CA SER A 472 -14.86 -37.33 43.26
C SER A 472 -13.64 -37.54 44.16
N ALA A 473 -12.72 -36.57 44.17
CA ALA A 473 -11.68 -36.44 45.18
C ALA A 473 -11.93 -35.16 45.98
N THR A 474 -12.20 -35.31 47.28
CA THR A 474 -12.65 -34.24 48.16
C THR A 474 -11.49 -33.41 48.72
N ALA A 475 -11.65 -32.08 48.71
CA ALA A 475 -10.93 -31.18 49.59
C ALA A 475 -11.96 -30.26 50.27
N ALA A 476 -11.97 -30.24 51.60
CA ALA A 476 -13.03 -29.65 52.40
C ALA A 476 -12.83 -28.15 52.70
N GLY A 477 -13.94 -27.40 52.78
CA GLY A 477 -13.92 -25.97 53.08
C GLY A 477 -15.32 -25.37 53.17
N SER A 478 -16.10 -25.78 54.17
CA SER A 478 -17.49 -25.33 54.35
C SER A 478 -17.61 -24.09 55.23
N PHE A 479 -18.35 -23.07 54.76
CA PHE A 479 -19.07 -22.12 55.61
C PHE A 479 -20.58 -22.33 55.45
N ALA A 480 -21.35 -22.03 56.50
CA ALA A 480 -22.72 -22.54 56.70
C ALA A 480 -23.83 -21.76 55.94
N PRO A 481 -24.98 -22.40 55.65
CA PRO A 481 -26.10 -21.80 54.91
C PRO A 481 -27.20 -21.19 55.82
N PRO A 482 -27.98 -20.21 55.31
CA PRO A 482 -29.30 -19.84 55.84
C PRO A 482 -30.45 -20.64 55.16
N PRO A 483 -31.68 -20.63 55.71
CA PRO A 483 -32.57 -21.80 55.63
C PRO A 483 -33.60 -21.81 54.50
N THR A 484 -34.13 -23.00 54.24
CA THR A 484 -35.29 -23.28 53.39
C THR A 484 -36.61 -23.06 54.13
N THR A 485 -37.61 -22.50 53.42
CA THR A 485 -39.03 -22.70 53.72
C THR A 485 -39.82 -22.93 52.43
N GLN A 486 -40.67 -23.95 52.46
CA GLN A 486 -41.71 -24.26 51.47
C GLN A 486 -42.75 -23.11 51.41
N GLY A 487 -43.54 -22.89 50.37
CA GLY A 487 -43.72 -23.63 49.11
C GLY A 487 -45.20 -23.90 48.84
N THR A 488 -45.72 -23.46 47.69
CA THR A 488 -47.01 -23.91 47.11
C THR A 488 -46.92 -23.82 45.59
N GLY A 489 -47.17 -24.93 44.90
CA GLY A 489 -47.20 -24.97 43.43
C GLY A 489 -48.61 -25.20 42.90
N GLN A 490 -48.79 -24.95 41.60
CA GLN A 490 -49.80 -25.61 40.78
C GLN A 490 -49.15 -26.10 39.48
N GLN A 491 -49.27 -27.40 39.22
CA GLN A 491 -49.05 -27.99 37.89
C GLN A 491 -50.28 -27.73 37.03
N LEU A 492 -50.12 -27.83 35.70
CA LEU A 492 -50.95 -28.73 34.87
C LEU A 492 -50.26 -28.97 33.50
N GLN A 493 -50.25 -30.21 33.05
CA GLN A 493 -49.72 -30.64 31.75
C GLN A 493 -50.84 -30.64 30.70
N PHE A 494 -50.51 -30.43 29.42
CA PHE A 494 -51.33 -30.91 28.30
C PHE A 494 -50.48 -31.40 27.11
N ALA A 495 -51.08 -32.25 26.28
CA ALA A 495 -50.46 -33.15 25.31
C ALA A 495 -50.47 -32.62 23.85
N PRO A 496 -49.68 -33.18 22.91
CA PRO A 496 -49.81 -32.96 21.45
C PRO A 496 -51.11 -33.64 20.91
N PRO A 497 -51.70 -33.26 19.75
CA PRO A 497 -51.10 -33.33 18.39
C PRO A 497 -51.71 -32.22 17.44
N PRO A 498 -51.96 -32.36 16.10
CA PRO A 498 -51.56 -33.37 15.10
C PRO A 498 -51.07 -32.84 13.73
N SER A 499 -50.61 -33.77 12.90
CA SER A 499 -50.37 -33.61 11.46
C SER A 499 -51.68 -33.69 10.65
N GLY A 500 -51.83 -32.84 9.63
CA GLY A 500 -52.92 -32.94 8.64
C GLY A 500 -52.82 -31.82 7.61
N GLY A 501 -52.56 -32.16 6.34
CA GLY A 501 -52.35 -31.17 5.29
C GLY A 501 -53.63 -30.77 4.55
N GLN A 502 -53.69 -29.53 4.06
CA GLN A 502 -54.42 -29.17 2.84
C GLN A 502 -53.66 -28.11 2.04
N THR A 503 -53.74 -28.23 0.72
CA THR A 503 -53.19 -27.32 -0.28
C THR A 503 -54.04 -26.06 -0.42
N PHE A 504 -53.43 -24.87 -0.39
CA PHE A 504 -54.03 -23.65 -0.92
C PHE A 504 -53.02 -22.90 -1.81
N ALA A 505 -53.50 -22.43 -2.96
CA ALA A 505 -52.70 -21.77 -3.98
C ALA A 505 -52.44 -20.28 -3.64
N PRO A 506 -51.34 -19.67 -4.13
CA PRO A 506 -51.08 -18.25 -3.95
C PRO A 506 -52.03 -17.37 -4.80
N PRO A 507 -52.50 -16.21 -4.27
CA PRO A 507 -53.25 -15.21 -5.04
C PRO A 507 -52.34 -14.45 -6.04
N PRO A 508 -52.92 -13.77 -7.05
CA PRO A 508 -52.23 -13.49 -8.30
C PRO A 508 -51.26 -12.29 -8.26
N THR A 509 -50.22 -12.40 -9.09
CA THR A 509 -49.27 -11.33 -9.40
C THR A 509 -49.93 -10.19 -10.19
N THR A 510 -49.92 -8.98 -9.62
CA THR A 510 -50.22 -7.75 -10.37
C THR A 510 -49.05 -7.41 -11.29
N GLN A 511 -49.28 -7.51 -12.60
CA GLN A 511 -48.31 -7.10 -13.61
C GLN A 511 -48.04 -5.59 -13.54
N ALA A 512 -46.79 -5.19 -13.30
CA ALA A 512 -46.33 -3.84 -13.57
C ALA A 512 -46.03 -3.69 -15.07
N GLN A 513 -46.53 -2.61 -15.66
CA GLN A 513 -46.59 -2.43 -17.12
C GLN A 513 -45.26 -1.95 -17.71
N THR A 514 -44.95 -2.44 -18.90
CA THR A 514 -43.84 -1.99 -19.76
C THR A 514 -44.05 -0.53 -20.21
N PRO A 515 -43.08 0.39 -20.02
CA PRO A 515 -43.09 1.68 -20.71
C PRO A 515 -42.76 1.49 -22.19
N ALA A 516 -43.60 2.06 -23.06
CA ALA A 516 -43.46 1.92 -24.51
C ALA A 516 -42.34 2.80 -25.11
N GLN A 517 -41.81 2.37 -26.26
CA GLN A 517 -41.00 3.23 -27.13
C GLN A 517 -41.84 4.40 -27.69
N PRO A 518 -41.22 5.57 -27.89
CA PRO A 518 -41.60 6.51 -28.93
C PRO A 518 -40.62 6.42 -30.12
N GLN A 519 -41.11 5.97 -31.28
CA GLN A 519 -40.39 6.13 -32.55
C GLN A 519 -40.83 7.41 -33.26
N GLY A 520 -39.87 8.09 -33.93
CA GLY A 520 -40.13 8.92 -35.10
C GLY A 520 -39.99 10.43 -34.94
N GLN A 521 -38.88 11.00 -35.41
CA GLN A 521 -38.74 11.61 -36.75
C GLN A 521 -37.31 12.20 -36.89
N PRO A 522 -36.74 12.33 -38.11
CA PRO A 522 -35.32 12.65 -38.29
C PRO A 522 -35.04 14.15 -38.24
N PHE A 523 -33.97 14.54 -37.53
CA PHE A 523 -33.51 15.93 -37.52
C PHE A 523 -32.55 16.20 -38.69
N VAL A 524 -32.80 17.30 -39.41
CA VAL A 524 -32.02 17.75 -40.58
C VAL A 524 -30.93 18.73 -40.12
N PRO A 525 -29.66 18.55 -40.50
CA PRO A 525 -28.60 19.50 -40.13
C PRO A 525 -28.70 20.80 -40.95
N PRO A 526 -28.62 21.99 -40.32
CA PRO A 526 -28.55 23.25 -41.05
C PRO A 526 -27.14 23.47 -41.64
N THR A 527 -27.12 23.85 -42.91
CA THR A 527 -25.94 24.19 -43.71
C THR A 527 -25.50 25.65 -43.51
N THR A 528 -24.18 25.88 -43.34
CA THR A 528 -23.32 26.92 -44.02
C THR A 528 -23.81 28.37 -44.18
N LEU A 529 -23.03 29.47 -44.20
CA LEU A 529 -21.59 29.82 -44.36
C LEU A 529 -21.47 31.34 -43.95
N PRO A 530 -20.41 32.19 -44.19
CA PRO A 530 -19.35 32.16 -45.22
C PRO A 530 -17.91 32.48 -44.72
N THR A 531 -16.77 32.36 -45.43
CA THR A 531 -16.24 31.64 -46.62
C THR A 531 -14.77 32.10 -46.78
N ALA A 532 -13.85 31.20 -47.11
CA ALA A 532 -12.70 31.46 -48.00
C ALA A 532 -12.21 30.07 -48.51
N GLN A 533 -12.62 29.66 -49.72
CA GLN A 533 -11.77 29.58 -50.93
C GLN A 533 -10.46 28.77 -50.74
N GLY A 534 -10.25 27.62 -51.40
CA GLY A 534 -11.13 26.89 -52.32
C GLY A 534 -10.47 25.70 -53.04
N GLN A 535 -11.18 25.19 -54.07
CA GLN A 535 -10.85 24.14 -55.05
C GLN A 535 -11.03 22.65 -54.66
N GLN A 536 -11.90 21.99 -55.45
CA GLN A 536 -12.18 20.55 -55.48
C GLN A 536 -11.29 19.85 -56.51
N PHE A 537 -11.13 18.52 -56.40
CA PHE A 537 -11.37 17.57 -57.51
C PHE A 537 -11.75 16.19 -56.95
N SER A 538 -12.39 15.34 -57.75
CA SER A 538 -12.89 14.00 -57.37
C SER A 538 -12.37 12.89 -58.31
N PRO A 539 -12.32 11.61 -57.87
CA PRO A 539 -11.71 10.44 -58.56
C PRO A 539 -12.78 9.67 -59.42
N PRO A 540 -12.62 8.39 -59.89
CA PRO A 540 -11.52 7.38 -59.80
C PRO A 540 -10.99 6.97 -61.22
N PRO A 541 -10.71 5.71 -61.68
CA PRO A 541 -11.26 4.36 -61.35
C PRO A 541 -10.22 3.36 -60.76
N GLN A 542 -10.15 2.11 -61.28
CA GLN A 542 -9.36 0.95 -60.80
C GLN A 542 -8.77 0.13 -61.98
N THR A 543 -7.64 -0.58 -61.76
CA THR A 543 -7.18 -1.86 -62.40
C THR A 543 -5.83 -2.24 -61.75
N ALA A 544 -5.27 -3.46 -61.75
CA ALA A 544 -5.70 -4.86 -61.81
C ALA A 544 -4.42 -5.73 -62.04
N GLN A 545 -4.22 -6.78 -61.24
CA GLN A 545 -3.33 -7.95 -61.47
C GLN A 545 -1.80 -7.72 -61.56
N GLY A 546 -1.01 -8.76 -61.25
CA GLY A 546 0.45 -8.70 -61.07
C GLY A 546 1.23 -9.70 -61.93
N GLN A 547 2.55 -9.80 -61.71
CA GLN A 547 3.42 -10.82 -62.32
C GLN A 547 4.54 -11.28 -61.37
N GLN A 548 4.93 -12.56 -61.50
CA GLN A 548 6.11 -13.18 -60.88
C GLN A 548 7.26 -13.28 -61.90
N PHE A 549 8.51 -13.13 -61.46
CA PHE A 549 9.72 -13.58 -62.18
C PHE A 549 10.83 -14.00 -61.15
N PRO A 550 11.86 -14.77 -61.57
CA PRO A 550 12.51 -15.78 -60.71
C PRO A 550 13.79 -15.30 -59.95
N PRO A 551 14.29 -16.08 -58.97
CA PRO A 551 15.50 -15.76 -58.21
C PRO A 551 16.81 -16.23 -58.88
N PRO A 552 17.89 -15.44 -58.81
CA PRO A 552 19.27 -15.84 -59.13
C PRO A 552 20.14 -15.89 -57.81
N PRO A 553 21.45 -16.19 -57.83
CA PRO A 553 21.93 -17.44 -57.25
C PRO A 553 22.69 -17.28 -55.93
N THR A 554 22.71 -18.35 -55.12
CA THR A 554 23.53 -18.42 -53.90
C THR A 554 25.01 -18.64 -54.22
N GLN A 555 25.88 -17.72 -53.78
CA GLN A 555 27.29 -18.02 -53.52
C GLN A 555 27.59 -17.90 -52.04
N GLN A 556 28.12 -18.97 -51.45
CA GLN A 556 28.67 -18.97 -50.10
C GLN A 556 30.16 -18.59 -50.17
N GLN A 557 30.59 -17.61 -49.38
CA GLN A 557 31.99 -17.49 -48.97
C GLN A 557 32.06 -17.28 -47.46
N GLN A 558 32.89 -18.10 -46.81
CA GLN A 558 33.10 -18.07 -45.37
C GLN A 558 34.12 -16.99 -45.02
N PHE A 559 33.89 -16.26 -43.92
CA PHE A 559 34.97 -15.59 -43.18
C PHE A 559 34.78 -15.80 -41.68
N SER A 560 35.84 -16.25 -41.02
CA SER A 560 35.87 -16.59 -39.59
C SER A 560 36.03 -15.33 -38.72
N PRO A 561 35.51 -15.32 -37.47
CA PRO A 561 35.79 -14.25 -36.52
C PRO A 561 37.23 -14.33 -35.96
N PRO A 562 37.86 -13.20 -35.61
CA PRO A 562 39.25 -13.17 -35.13
C PRO A 562 39.40 -13.57 -33.65
N LEU A 563 40.60 -14.07 -33.33
CA LEU A 563 41.05 -14.44 -31.98
C LEU A 563 41.27 -13.20 -31.09
N THR A 564 40.69 -13.20 -29.88
CA THR A 564 41.06 -12.23 -28.83
C THR A 564 42.30 -12.71 -28.07
N GLN A 565 43.41 -11.98 -28.20
CA GLN A 565 44.59 -12.17 -27.34
C GLN A 565 44.33 -11.62 -25.93
N GLN A 566 44.67 -12.40 -24.90
CA GLN A 566 44.80 -11.90 -23.54
C GLN A 566 46.16 -11.20 -23.39
N GLN A 567 46.17 -9.98 -22.85
CA GLN A 567 47.37 -9.38 -22.25
C GLN A 567 47.09 -9.04 -20.79
N GLN A 568 47.95 -9.52 -19.91
CA GLN A 568 47.96 -9.19 -18.49
C GLN A 568 48.81 -7.94 -18.26
N PHE A 569 48.40 -7.09 -17.32
CA PHE A 569 49.28 -6.06 -16.74
C PHE A 569 49.19 -6.08 -15.20
N ALA A 570 50.32 -5.80 -14.57
CA ALA A 570 50.60 -5.99 -13.14
C ALA A 570 50.29 -4.72 -12.30
N PRO A 571 50.14 -4.84 -10.96
CA PRO A 571 49.77 -3.72 -10.09
C PRO A 571 50.97 -2.84 -9.65
N PRO A 572 50.78 -1.52 -9.47
CA PRO A 572 51.75 -0.63 -8.82
C PRO A 572 51.54 -0.49 -7.29
N PRO A 573 52.51 0.07 -6.53
CA PRO A 573 52.68 -0.20 -5.09
C PRO A 573 52.23 0.90 -4.10
N THR A 574 52.21 0.54 -2.81
CA THR A 574 51.95 1.40 -1.64
C THR A 574 53.19 2.04 -1.02
N GLN A 575 53.10 3.32 -0.62
CA GLN A 575 53.83 4.09 0.43
C GLN A 575 53.51 5.60 0.21
N ALA A 576 53.59 6.56 1.15
CA ALA A 576 53.66 6.62 2.62
C ALA A 576 53.22 8.06 3.07
N GLN A 577 52.96 8.31 4.36
CA GLN A 577 52.73 9.68 4.88
C GLN A 577 54.02 10.52 4.95
N PRO A 578 53.89 11.86 4.93
CA PRO A 578 54.53 12.65 6.00
C PRO A 578 53.69 13.83 6.55
N GLN A 579 54.19 14.39 7.65
CA GLN A 579 53.64 15.51 8.44
C GLN A 579 54.01 16.90 7.84
N GLY A 580 53.36 17.99 8.28
CA GLY A 580 53.94 19.35 8.17
C GLY A 580 52.91 20.49 8.14
N VAL A 581 53.25 21.65 8.73
CA VAL A 581 52.36 22.82 8.94
C VAL A 581 52.87 24.06 8.17
N THR A 582 52.00 25.06 7.97
CA THR A 582 52.24 26.52 7.68
C THR A 582 51.94 27.04 6.25
N SER A 583 51.83 28.37 6.13
CA SER A 583 50.92 29.11 5.22
C SER A 583 51.59 29.85 4.02
N PRO A 584 51.08 31.03 3.53
CA PRO A 584 50.73 31.38 2.13
C PRO A 584 51.93 31.95 1.29
N PRO A 585 51.85 32.58 0.07
CA PRO A 585 50.73 33.30 -0.60
C PRO A 585 50.65 33.28 -2.17
N VAL A 586 49.92 34.29 -2.69
CA VAL A 586 49.40 34.61 -4.05
C VAL A 586 50.43 34.94 -5.15
N GLN A 587 50.18 34.55 -6.44
CA GLN A 587 50.15 35.45 -7.64
C GLN A 587 49.82 34.79 -9.01
N THR A 588 48.81 35.36 -9.71
CA THR A 588 48.57 35.66 -11.16
C THR A 588 49.40 34.99 -12.29
N GLN A 589 48.88 34.67 -13.50
CA GLN A 589 48.35 35.59 -14.55
C GLN A 589 47.63 34.88 -15.76
N PHE A 590 46.61 35.55 -16.37
CA PHE A 590 46.12 35.64 -17.79
C PHE A 590 46.14 34.43 -18.78
N SER A 591 45.33 34.29 -19.86
CA SER A 591 43.97 34.74 -20.33
C SER A 591 43.76 34.19 -21.78
N PRO A 592 42.54 34.07 -22.37
CA PRO A 592 41.96 35.14 -23.22
C PRO A 592 40.39 35.29 -23.14
N PRO A 593 39.51 35.32 -24.19
CA PRO A 593 38.65 36.52 -24.33
C PRO A 593 37.13 36.23 -24.68
N PRO A 594 36.27 37.17 -25.15
CA PRO A 594 35.16 37.64 -24.29
C PRO A 594 33.77 37.81 -24.98
N THR A 595 32.74 38.18 -24.19
CA THR A 595 31.49 38.79 -24.70
C THR A 595 30.96 39.86 -23.74
N GLN A 596 30.22 40.86 -24.25
CA GLN A 596 29.96 42.14 -23.57
C GLN A 596 28.71 42.15 -22.67
N ALA A 597 28.65 43.16 -21.78
CA ALA A 597 27.65 43.33 -20.74
C ALA A 597 26.74 44.56 -20.97
N PHE A 598 25.64 44.66 -20.22
CA PHE A 598 25.02 45.94 -19.83
C PHE A 598 24.38 45.83 -18.43
N THR A 599 24.51 46.90 -17.63
CA THR A 599 23.99 47.03 -16.26
C THR A 599 23.11 48.29 -16.12
N PRO A 600 22.18 48.35 -15.14
CA PRO A 600 21.27 49.48 -14.94
C PRO A 600 21.80 50.57 -13.98
N PRO A 601 21.28 51.83 -14.04
CA PRO A 601 21.66 52.93 -13.13
C PRO A 601 20.68 53.15 -11.94
N PRO A 602 21.05 53.93 -10.89
CA PRO A 602 20.22 54.13 -9.68
C PRO A 602 19.73 55.57 -9.40
N THR A 603 18.64 55.66 -8.60
CA THR A 603 18.22 56.75 -7.65
C THR A 603 17.85 58.18 -8.13
N GLY A 604 16.72 58.71 -7.61
CA GLY A 604 16.28 60.12 -7.68
C GLY A 604 15.04 60.40 -6.79
N GLN A 605 14.84 61.64 -6.30
CA GLN A 605 13.96 61.99 -5.15
C GLN A 605 12.73 62.89 -5.45
N THR A 606 11.65 62.65 -4.70
CA THR A 606 10.60 63.53 -4.10
C THR A 606 9.99 64.80 -4.76
N GLN A 607 8.65 64.86 -4.59
CA GLN A 607 7.79 65.99 -4.16
C GLN A 607 7.13 66.98 -5.15
N GLY A 608 5.81 67.15 -4.93
CA GLY A 608 4.96 68.29 -5.31
C GLY A 608 3.65 68.23 -4.52
N GLN A 609 3.35 69.23 -3.68
CA GLN A 609 2.19 69.28 -2.76
C GLN A 609 1.08 70.22 -3.26
N GLN A 610 -0.16 70.02 -2.76
CA GLN A 610 -1.23 71.00 -2.37
C GLN A 610 -2.63 70.38 -2.61
N PHE A 611 -3.72 70.64 -1.87
CA PHE A 611 -4.04 71.48 -0.69
C PHE A 611 -5.12 70.75 0.18
N ALA A 612 -5.51 71.27 1.35
CA ALA A 612 -6.45 70.63 2.28
C ALA A 612 -7.79 71.39 2.44
N GLN A 613 -8.91 70.69 2.74
CA GLN A 613 -9.70 70.81 4.00
C GLN A 613 -11.09 70.09 3.98
N GLN A 614 -11.28 69.15 4.94
CA GLN A 614 -12.49 68.85 5.75
C GLN A 614 -13.86 68.42 5.13
N PRO A 615 -14.81 67.81 5.92
CA PRO A 615 -14.69 67.15 7.25
C PRO A 615 -15.37 65.75 7.42
N GLN A 616 -14.91 65.03 8.46
CA GLN A 616 -15.58 64.07 9.38
C GLN A 616 -16.87 63.31 9.03
N GLN A 617 -16.88 61.99 9.34
CA GLN A 617 -17.71 61.43 10.43
C GLN A 617 -17.18 60.06 10.94
N GLN A 618 -17.40 59.76 12.24
CA GLN A 618 -17.02 58.51 12.91
C GLN A 618 -18.20 57.53 12.94
N PHE A 619 -17.94 56.22 12.99
CA PHE A 619 -18.95 55.24 13.41
C PHE A 619 -18.41 54.17 14.38
N THR A 620 -19.27 53.81 15.34
CA THR A 620 -19.01 52.97 16.52
C THR A 620 -19.78 51.65 16.39
N PRO A 621 -19.30 50.50 16.90
CA PRO A 621 -20.02 49.22 16.80
C PRO A 621 -21.20 49.13 17.78
N PRO A 622 -22.32 48.46 17.42
CA PRO A 622 -23.44 48.21 18.33
C PRO A 622 -23.42 46.82 19.00
N GLN A 623 -23.85 46.77 20.27
CA GLN A 623 -24.48 45.59 20.89
C GLN A 623 -26.02 45.83 21.04
N PRO A 624 -26.79 45.05 21.82
CA PRO A 624 -27.73 44.09 21.25
C PRO A 624 -29.20 44.47 21.48
N GLN A 625 -30.13 43.84 20.76
CA GLN A 625 -31.58 43.97 21.02
C GLN A 625 -32.20 42.68 21.57
N GLN A 626 -33.25 42.89 22.36
CA GLN A 626 -33.90 41.91 23.24
C GLN A 626 -35.14 41.28 22.60
N GLN A 627 -35.48 40.07 23.10
CA GLN A 627 -36.83 39.56 23.35
C GLN A 627 -37.90 39.59 22.23
N PHE A 628 -38.35 38.40 21.84
CA PHE A 628 -39.77 38.11 21.66
C PHE A 628 -40.13 36.80 22.39
N ALA A 629 -41.36 36.73 22.92
CA ALA A 629 -41.88 35.66 23.76
C ALA A 629 -42.79 34.68 22.98
N PRO A 630 -43.10 33.48 23.50
CA PRO A 630 -43.74 32.39 22.75
C PRO A 630 -45.26 32.28 22.98
N PRO A 631 -45.98 31.47 22.18
CA PRO A 631 -47.32 31.00 22.53
C PRO A 631 -47.28 29.75 23.44
N GLN A 632 -48.08 29.76 24.51
CA GLN A 632 -48.53 28.56 25.25
C GLN A 632 -49.69 27.90 24.46
N GLN A 633 -50.31 26.75 24.78
CA GLN A 633 -50.53 26.05 26.06
C GLN A 633 -51.16 24.65 25.77
N GLY A 634 -50.95 23.60 26.59
CA GLY A 634 -51.75 22.34 26.53
C GLY A 634 -51.03 21.08 27.06
N PRO A 635 -51.64 20.18 27.90
CA PRO A 635 -50.85 19.46 28.92
C PRO A 635 -50.99 17.91 28.99
N THR A 636 -50.24 17.32 29.95
CA THR A 636 -50.18 15.93 30.53
C THR A 636 -48.85 15.22 30.24
N GLY A 637 -48.20 14.45 31.15
CA GLY A 637 -48.38 14.26 32.60
C GLY A 637 -47.45 13.15 33.15
N HIS A 638 -47.04 13.25 34.43
CA HIS A 638 -46.32 12.25 35.28
C HIS A 638 -44.77 12.16 35.29
N THR A 639 -44.22 12.47 36.48
CA THR A 639 -42.93 12.04 37.08
C THR A 639 -43.18 10.92 38.11
N PRO A 640 -42.20 10.08 38.50
CA PRO A 640 -41.20 10.40 39.55
C PRO A 640 -39.78 9.82 39.24
N GLN A 641 -38.70 9.93 40.03
CA GLN A 641 -38.11 10.85 41.03
C GLN A 641 -37.00 10.06 41.77
N GLY A 642 -35.85 10.68 42.10
CA GLY A 642 -34.75 10.07 42.90
C GLY A 642 -33.36 10.37 42.30
N GLN A 643 -32.68 11.48 42.60
CA GLN A 643 -31.97 11.85 43.84
C GLN A 643 -30.93 10.82 44.35
N HIS A 644 -29.64 11.18 44.24
CA HIS A 644 -28.68 11.27 45.36
C HIS A 644 -27.50 12.18 44.96
N SER A 645 -26.70 12.67 45.91
CA SER A 645 -25.78 13.81 45.70
C SER A 645 -24.50 13.75 46.55
N SER A 646 -23.50 14.56 46.14
CA SER A 646 -22.32 15.04 46.93
C SER A 646 -21.07 14.12 47.01
N PRO A 647 -19.88 14.63 47.42
CA PRO A 647 -19.11 15.75 46.83
C PRO A 647 -17.56 15.48 46.76
N PRO A 648 -16.72 16.39 46.21
CA PRO A 648 -15.26 16.18 46.07
C PRO A 648 -14.38 16.95 47.08
N PRO A 649 -13.13 16.49 47.35
CA PRO A 649 -12.03 17.29 47.92
C PRO A 649 -10.98 17.65 46.83
N LYS A 650 -10.74 18.93 46.54
CA LYS A 650 -9.82 19.89 47.19
C LYS A 650 -8.33 19.76 46.79
N LYS A 651 -7.83 20.84 46.17
CA LYS A 651 -6.41 21.11 45.92
C LYS A 651 -5.64 21.37 47.22
N GLY A 652 -4.37 20.96 47.25
CA GLY A 652 -3.36 21.48 48.16
C GLY A 652 -2.08 21.72 47.35
N GLY A 653 -1.53 22.93 47.41
CA GLY A 653 -0.25 23.28 46.79
C GLY A 653 0.77 23.70 47.85
N LEU A 654 2.04 23.48 47.57
CA LEU A 654 3.16 24.07 48.33
C LEU A 654 4.35 24.27 47.38
N SER A 655 5.13 25.32 47.65
CA SER A 655 6.17 25.87 46.79
C SER A 655 7.52 25.92 47.51
N GLY A 656 8.62 25.95 46.73
CA GLY A 656 10.00 26.18 47.20
C GLY A 656 10.78 24.88 47.43
N LEU A 657 12.01 24.70 46.93
CA LEU A 657 13.13 25.65 46.85
C LEU A 657 14.17 25.20 45.82
N MET A 658 15.00 26.13 45.34
CA MET A 658 16.24 25.83 44.60
C MET A 658 17.36 25.41 45.56
N SER A 659 18.23 24.48 45.15
CA SER A 659 19.67 24.74 45.13
C SER A 659 20.45 23.69 44.35
N SER A 660 21.35 24.19 43.53
CA SER A 660 22.50 23.53 42.92
C SER A 660 23.40 22.75 43.90
N ALA A 661 23.98 21.66 43.39
CA ALA A 661 25.26 21.11 43.86
C ALA A 661 26.06 20.54 42.66
N LYS A 662 27.18 21.20 42.33
CA LYS A 662 28.25 20.59 41.52
C LYS A 662 29.16 19.78 42.43
N LEU A 663 29.71 18.66 41.97
CA LEU A 663 31.03 18.19 42.41
C LEU A 663 31.70 17.38 41.28
N HIS A 664 33.03 17.55 41.17
CA HIS A 664 33.93 16.91 40.19
C HIS A 664 34.72 15.74 40.82
N PHE A 665 35.61 15.15 40.01
CA PHE A 665 36.57 14.04 40.22
C PHE A 665 36.08 12.67 39.73
N GLY A 666 36.86 11.87 39.01
CA GLY A 666 38.22 12.10 38.46
C GLY A 666 38.69 10.88 37.63
N GLU A 667 39.65 11.07 36.73
CA GLU A 667 40.17 10.02 35.83
C GLU A 667 41.11 9.03 36.56
N ALA A 668 41.22 7.77 36.07
CA ALA A 668 42.51 7.08 35.84
C ALA A 668 42.41 5.62 35.30
N MET A 669 42.99 5.40 34.12
CA MET A 669 44.00 4.36 33.80
C MET A 669 43.66 2.85 33.69
N THR A 670 43.51 2.41 32.43
CA THR A 670 44.40 1.49 31.67
C THR A 670 44.98 0.18 32.25
N ALA A 671 44.92 -0.87 31.41
CA ALA A 671 45.94 -1.93 31.13
C ALA A 671 45.60 -3.39 31.53
N GLY A 672 45.85 -4.32 30.59
CA GLY A 672 45.77 -5.78 30.78
C GLY A 672 45.69 -6.52 29.43
N ARG A 673 46.81 -7.00 28.90
CA ARG A 673 46.93 -7.69 27.59
C ARG A 673 47.89 -8.88 27.71
N GLU A 674 47.73 -9.88 26.82
CA GLU A 674 48.66 -11.01 26.57
C GLU A 674 48.70 -12.07 27.71
N ALA A 675 49.02 -13.36 27.51
CA ALA A 675 49.52 -14.14 26.36
C ALA A 675 49.05 -15.64 26.51
N ALA A 676 49.39 -16.68 25.73
CA ALA A 676 50.16 -16.89 24.48
C ALA A 676 49.95 -18.34 23.96
N GLN A 677 50.03 -18.56 22.61
CA GLN A 677 50.58 -19.74 21.90
C GLN A 677 49.94 -21.16 22.10
N GLY A 678 49.94 -22.10 21.14
CA GLY A 678 50.36 -22.11 19.72
C GLY A 678 50.74 -23.54 19.25
N HIS A 679 50.70 -23.85 17.93
CA HIS A 679 51.52 -24.92 17.29
C HIS A 679 51.43 -24.93 15.74
N GLN A 680 52.32 -25.70 15.09
CA GLN A 680 52.78 -25.54 13.70
C GLN A 680 52.72 -26.84 12.86
N GLN A 681 52.60 -26.68 11.52
CA GLN A 681 53.00 -27.62 10.43
C GLN A 681 52.20 -28.96 10.37
N VAL A 682 52.09 -29.70 9.24
CA VAL A 682 53.04 -30.07 8.17
C VAL A 682 52.36 -30.17 6.77
N GLN A 683 53.15 -30.19 5.69
CA GLN A 683 52.77 -30.31 4.26
C GLN A 683 52.40 -31.76 3.82
N HIS A 684 51.67 -31.92 2.70
CA HIS A 684 52.08 -32.81 1.59
C HIS A 684 51.34 -32.55 0.26
N GLN A 685 51.67 -33.32 -0.79
CA GLN A 685 51.56 -32.96 -2.21
C GLN A 685 50.47 -33.75 -2.99
N GLN A 686 49.91 -33.10 -4.03
CA GLN A 686 49.52 -33.54 -5.42
C GLN A 686 49.63 -35.03 -5.88
N PRO A 687 49.10 -35.45 -7.09
CA PRO A 687 48.24 -34.77 -8.11
C PRO A 687 47.19 -35.67 -8.89
N VAL A 688 46.62 -35.14 -10.01
CA VAL A 688 45.95 -35.80 -11.21
C VAL A 688 44.65 -36.65 -10.95
N SER A 689 43.58 -36.72 -11.78
CA SER A 689 43.41 -36.68 -13.26
C SER A 689 41.97 -36.36 -13.74
N ALA A 690 41.79 -36.09 -15.04
CA ALA A 690 40.50 -36.05 -15.76
C ALA A 690 40.46 -37.10 -16.91
N PRO A 691 39.27 -37.59 -17.32
CA PRO A 691 38.73 -37.39 -18.69
C PRO A 691 37.19 -37.17 -18.66
N GLY A 692 36.39 -37.03 -19.75
CA GLY A 692 36.53 -37.07 -21.22
C GLY A 692 35.15 -36.84 -21.90
N GLN A 693 35.09 -36.64 -23.23
CA GLN A 693 33.93 -36.06 -23.96
C GLN A 693 32.82 -37.02 -24.49
N SER A 694 31.62 -36.48 -24.79
CA SER A 694 30.67 -36.84 -25.89
C SER A 694 29.46 -35.86 -25.94
N GLY A 695 28.61 -35.73 -26.98
CA GLY A 695 28.69 -36.31 -28.33
C GLY A 695 27.68 -35.86 -29.43
N SER A 696 26.42 -35.48 -29.15
CA SER A 696 25.33 -35.34 -30.17
C SER A 696 24.26 -34.29 -29.76
N SER A 697 23.50 -33.53 -30.57
CA SER A 697 23.22 -33.31 -32.02
C SER A 697 21.71 -33.48 -32.33
N GLY A 698 21.01 -32.40 -32.67
CA GLY A 698 19.60 -32.40 -33.12
C GLY A 698 19.11 -30.99 -33.44
N SER A 699 18.44 -30.77 -34.57
CA SER A 699 18.15 -29.43 -35.12
C SER A 699 16.76 -29.34 -35.77
N ALA A 700 16.04 -28.24 -35.48
CA ALA A 700 15.03 -27.61 -36.35
C ALA A 700 14.70 -26.20 -35.78
N LEU A 701 15.04 -25.07 -36.41
CA LEU A 701 14.52 -24.44 -37.65
C LEU A 701 13.15 -23.74 -37.50
N ALA A 702 13.19 -22.41 -37.24
CA ALA A 702 12.12 -21.47 -37.55
C ALA A 702 12.67 -20.08 -37.96
N THR A 703 12.64 -19.83 -39.27
CA THR A 703 12.54 -18.57 -40.04
C THR A 703 12.87 -17.19 -39.40
N LYS A 704 13.80 -16.46 -40.04
CA LYS A 704 14.04 -15.01 -39.87
C LYS A 704 13.37 -14.17 -40.98
N PHE A 705 12.68 -13.10 -40.60
CA PHE A 705 12.59 -11.77 -41.24
C PHE A 705 11.93 -10.84 -40.21
N GLY A 706 12.31 -9.58 -39.97
CA GLY A 706 13.47 -8.80 -40.41
C GLY A 706 14.02 -7.95 -39.25
N GLY A 707 15.11 -7.21 -39.46
CA GLY A 707 15.81 -6.48 -38.39
C GLY A 707 15.44 -5.00 -38.27
N ILE A 708 15.95 -4.37 -37.20
CA ILE A 708 15.92 -2.93 -36.89
C ILE A 708 14.53 -2.39 -36.47
N ILE A 709 14.18 -2.54 -35.20
CA ILE A 709 14.29 -1.51 -34.15
C ILE A 709 14.26 -2.25 -32.81
N GLY A 710 15.23 -1.99 -31.94
CA GLY A 710 15.42 -2.76 -30.73
C GLY A 710 16.46 -2.14 -29.80
N GLY A 711 16.25 -0.88 -29.44
CA GLY A 711 16.85 -0.34 -28.21
C GLY A 711 16.10 -0.94 -27.02
N GLY A 712 16.32 -2.25 -26.80
CA GLY A 712 15.85 -2.90 -25.59
C GLY A 712 16.55 -2.25 -24.40
N ILE A 713 15.81 -2.09 -23.30
CA ILE A 713 16.41 -1.88 -21.99
C ILE A 713 17.39 -3.04 -21.80
N HIS A 714 18.69 -2.76 -21.86
CA HIS A 714 19.69 -3.78 -21.61
C HIS A 714 19.59 -4.12 -20.12
N MET A 715 18.83 -5.18 -19.83
CA MET A 715 18.94 -5.94 -18.60
C MET A 715 20.37 -6.48 -18.56
N ALA A 716 21.28 -5.66 -18.03
CA ALA A 716 22.60 -6.09 -17.66
C ALA A 716 22.39 -7.17 -16.59
N GLN A 717 22.63 -8.41 -16.98
CA GLN A 717 22.56 -9.56 -16.08
C GLN A 717 23.76 -9.47 -15.14
N GLU A 718 23.63 -8.63 -14.10
CA GLU A 718 24.73 -8.29 -13.22
C GLU A 718 25.20 -9.53 -12.47
N ARG A 719 26.36 -10.04 -12.90
CA ARG A 719 27.22 -10.87 -12.05
C ARG A 719 27.85 -9.98 -10.98
N LEU A 720 27.03 -9.55 -10.02
CA LEU A 720 27.54 -9.21 -8.69
C LEU A 720 28.27 -10.44 -8.16
N GLY A 721 29.55 -10.26 -7.87
CA GLY A 721 30.46 -11.34 -7.50
C GLY A 721 30.20 -11.86 -6.08
N SER A 722 29.13 -12.63 -5.90
CA SER A 722 28.85 -13.30 -4.63
C SER A 722 29.99 -14.26 -4.28
N LYS A 723 30.83 -13.84 -3.32
CA LYS A 723 31.56 -14.80 -2.49
C LYS A 723 30.50 -15.66 -1.80
N LYS A 724 30.43 -16.95 -2.16
CA LYS A 724 29.66 -17.93 -1.38
C LYS A 724 30.17 -17.90 0.07
N GLN A 725 29.42 -17.28 0.96
CA GLN A 725 29.40 -17.73 2.35
C GLN A 725 28.52 -18.97 2.39
N SER A 726 29.12 -20.09 2.80
CA SER A 726 28.38 -21.26 3.25
C SER A 726 27.49 -20.85 4.42
N GLY A 727 26.25 -21.36 4.45
CA GLY A 727 25.19 -20.86 5.34
C GLY A 727 25.60 -20.73 6.81
N GLN A 728 25.17 -19.63 7.42
CA GLN A 728 25.10 -19.53 8.87
C GLN A 728 23.76 -20.13 9.33
N PRO A 729 23.71 -20.85 10.47
CA PRO A 729 22.44 -21.26 11.06
C PRO A 729 21.62 -20.03 11.52
N GLY A 730 20.31 -20.06 11.31
CA GLY A 730 19.38 -19.10 11.92
C GLY A 730 19.09 -17.81 11.14
N SER A 731 18.92 -17.86 9.82
CA SER A 731 18.24 -16.79 9.06
C SER A 731 16.73 -16.97 9.11
N ARG A 732 16.02 -16.16 9.91
CA ARG A 732 14.59 -15.90 9.66
C ARG A 732 14.52 -14.90 8.51
N GLY A 733 13.85 -15.26 7.43
CA GLY A 733 13.80 -14.48 6.20
C GLY A 733 13.15 -15.27 5.07
N ILE A 734 12.64 -14.59 4.05
CA ILE A 734 11.81 -15.22 3.00
C ILE A 734 12.66 -15.97 1.95
N ASP A 735 13.90 -16.33 2.31
CA ASP A 735 14.95 -16.78 1.39
C ASP A 735 15.00 -18.30 1.20
N ASP A 736 14.42 -19.05 2.15
CA ASP A 736 14.48 -20.52 2.20
C ASP A 736 13.28 -21.20 1.51
N GLU A 737 12.46 -20.45 0.77
CA GLU A 737 11.44 -21.04 -0.11
C GLU A 737 12.10 -21.75 -1.31
N TYR A 738 12.08 -23.08 -1.27
CA TYR A 738 12.56 -23.95 -2.36
C TYR A 738 12.02 -23.52 -3.73
N SER A 739 12.90 -23.01 -4.59
CA SER A 739 12.59 -22.71 -5.99
C SER A 739 12.21 -24.00 -6.73
N GLN A 740 10.93 -24.18 -7.04
CA GLN A 740 10.54 -25.00 -8.18
C GLN A 740 10.70 -24.12 -9.43
N GLU A 741 11.61 -24.52 -10.33
CA GLU A 741 11.77 -23.83 -11.62
C GLU A 741 10.44 -23.93 -12.40
N GLY A 742 9.93 -22.78 -12.86
CA GLY A 742 8.52 -22.65 -13.20
C GLY A 742 8.15 -22.98 -14.65
N GLU A 743 6.84 -23.16 -14.86
CA GLU A 743 6.17 -22.91 -16.14
C GLU A 743 4.87 -22.14 -15.88
N LEU A 744 4.89 -20.83 -16.16
CA LEU A 744 3.63 -20.10 -16.38
C LEU A 744 3.03 -20.60 -17.70
N SER A 745 1.83 -21.18 -17.61
CA SER A 745 1.02 -21.79 -18.68
C SER A 745 1.35 -23.25 -19.06
N ARG A 746 0.67 -24.19 -18.40
CA ARG A 746 -0.31 -25.11 -19.05
C ARG A 746 -1.03 -26.05 -18.06
N GLY A 747 -2.35 -26.16 -18.24
CA GLY A 747 -3.14 -27.40 -18.09
C GLY A 747 -3.20 -28.10 -16.71
N PHE A 748 -4.43 -28.36 -16.25
CA PHE A 748 -4.67 -29.40 -15.25
C PHE A 748 -4.11 -30.75 -15.75
N GLY A 749 -3.14 -31.31 -15.02
CA GLY A 749 -2.54 -32.60 -15.29
C GLY A 749 -1.72 -33.06 -14.08
N ASP A 750 -1.96 -34.29 -13.61
CA ASP A 750 -1.46 -34.79 -12.34
C ASP A 750 0.08 -34.82 -12.24
N ILE A 751 0.64 -34.17 -11.21
CA ILE A 751 2.01 -34.41 -10.75
C ILE A 751 1.94 -35.12 -9.40
N ASN A 752 2.10 -36.44 -9.45
CA ASN A 752 2.02 -37.32 -8.30
C ASN A 752 3.44 -37.62 -7.78
N LEU A 753 3.84 -36.98 -6.68
CA LEU A 753 5.16 -37.19 -6.04
C LEU A 753 5.01 -37.42 -4.54
N GLY A 754 5.28 -38.65 -4.10
CA GLY A 754 5.64 -38.94 -2.70
C GLY A 754 4.50 -38.97 -1.67
N GLN A 755 3.38 -39.64 -1.95
CA GLN A 755 2.40 -39.95 -0.91
C GLN A 755 3.02 -40.79 0.22
N SER A 756 2.95 -40.28 1.45
CA SER A 756 2.75 -41.10 2.65
C SER A 756 1.28 -40.98 3.02
N ASP A 757 0.62 -42.06 3.48
CA ASP A 757 -0.83 -42.20 3.39
C ASP A 757 -1.65 -41.10 4.09
N PHE A 758 -2.22 -40.19 3.28
CA PHE A 758 -3.35 -39.35 3.66
C PHE A 758 -4.63 -40.08 3.27
N ALA A 759 -5.60 -40.21 4.19
CA ALA A 759 -6.97 -40.51 3.80
C ALA A 759 -7.47 -39.36 2.91
N GLN A 760 -7.68 -39.64 1.62
CA GLN A 760 -8.15 -38.63 0.67
C GLN A 760 -9.53 -38.13 1.07
N GLY A 761 -9.64 -36.88 1.51
CA GLY A 761 -10.92 -36.20 1.73
C GLY A 761 -11.02 -35.29 2.95
N GLU A 762 -10.26 -35.54 4.02
CA GLU A 762 -10.38 -34.78 5.27
C GLU A 762 -9.68 -33.40 5.21
N PRO A 763 -10.29 -32.32 5.72
CA PRO A 763 -9.68 -30.99 5.77
C PRO A 763 -8.54 -30.92 6.80
N LEU A 764 -7.56 -30.04 6.57
CA LEU A 764 -6.45 -29.84 7.52
C LEU A 764 -6.81 -28.78 8.55
N VAL A 765 -6.68 -29.08 9.85
CA VAL A 765 -7.07 -28.17 10.96
C VAL A 765 -5.88 -27.90 11.87
N TYR A 766 -5.28 -26.72 11.77
CA TYR A 766 -4.07 -26.31 12.49
C TYR A 766 -4.36 -25.16 13.48
N HIS A 767 -3.42 -24.86 14.37
CA HIS A 767 -3.49 -23.70 15.25
C HIS A 767 -2.84 -22.47 14.59
N GLU A 768 -3.58 -21.38 14.54
CA GLU A 768 -3.18 -20.09 13.98
C GLU A 768 -3.01 -19.07 15.12
N TYR A 769 -2.00 -18.19 15.01
CA TYR A 769 -1.66 -17.19 16.01
C TYR A 769 -1.43 -15.81 15.39
N ASP A 770 -1.99 -14.78 16.01
CA ASP A 770 -1.88 -13.40 15.54
C ASP A 770 -1.58 -12.41 16.67
N ALA A 771 -0.81 -11.37 16.35
CA ALA A 771 -0.62 -10.20 17.20
C ALA A 771 -1.60 -9.09 16.77
N ASN A 772 -2.58 -8.83 17.63
CA ASN A 772 -3.60 -7.79 17.48
C ASN A 772 -3.14 -6.50 18.15
N ILE A 773 -3.12 -5.39 17.40
CA ILE A 773 -2.65 -4.07 17.81
C ILE A 773 -3.83 -3.09 17.77
N ARG A 774 -4.14 -2.41 18.89
CA ARG A 774 -5.10 -1.28 18.92
C ARG A 774 -4.46 -0.05 19.57
N PHE A 775 -4.78 1.14 19.08
CA PHE A 775 -4.44 2.45 19.68
C PHE A 775 -5.40 3.54 19.21
N GLU A 776 -5.46 4.68 19.88
CA GLU A 776 -6.14 5.88 19.38
C GLU A 776 -5.27 6.56 18.32
N ARG A 777 -5.86 6.90 17.17
CA ARG A 777 -5.16 7.46 15.99
C ARG A 777 -4.32 8.71 16.29
N PHE A 778 -4.75 9.50 17.28
CA PHE A 778 -4.09 10.74 17.70
C PHE A 778 -3.24 10.62 18.98
N ASP A 779 -2.94 9.40 19.44
CA ASP A 779 -1.89 9.20 20.44
C ASP A 779 -0.58 9.90 19.98
N LEU A 780 0.16 10.49 20.93
CA LEU A 780 1.30 11.38 20.69
C LEU A 780 0.96 12.65 19.86
N GLY A 781 -0.30 13.10 19.86
CA GLY A 781 -0.74 14.28 19.12
C GLY A 781 -0.64 14.09 17.61
N GLY A 782 -1.07 12.93 17.11
CA GLY A 782 -1.10 12.61 15.68
C GLY A 782 0.27 12.48 15.03
N ARG A 783 1.35 12.29 15.81
CA ARG A 783 2.67 11.94 15.27
C ARG A 783 2.59 10.54 14.63
N PRO A 784 3.05 10.35 13.39
CA PRO A 784 3.18 9.01 12.83
C PRO A 784 4.19 8.18 13.62
N PHE A 785 3.91 6.88 13.79
CA PHE A 785 4.81 5.94 14.46
C PHE A 785 4.59 4.52 13.93
N THR A 786 5.62 3.67 14.06
CA THR A 786 5.56 2.26 13.67
C THR A 786 5.54 1.39 14.91
N VAL A 787 4.53 0.53 15.08
CA VAL A 787 4.56 -0.55 16.07
C VAL A 787 5.20 -1.77 15.41
N HIS A 788 6.41 -2.13 15.81
CA HIS A 788 7.13 -3.30 15.30
C HIS A 788 6.81 -4.53 16.16
N ILE A 789 6.56 -5.67 15.50
CA ILE A 789 6.40 -6.98 16.14
C ILE A 789 7.61 -7.84 15.79
N PHE A 790 8.27 -8.41 16.81
CA PHE A 790 9.42 -9.29 16.67
C PHE A 790 9.13 -10.65 17.29
N LEU A 791 9.70 -11.69 16.71
CA LEU A 791 9.76 -13.03 17.28
C LEU A 791 11.22 -13.47 17.32
N GLY A 792 11.73 -13.75 18.52
CA GLY A 792 13.15 -14.01 18.78
C GLY A 792 13.95 -12.77 19.20
N ASP A 793 15.22 -12.97 19.52
CA ASP A 793 16.13 -11.90 19.98
C ASP A 793 16.40 -10.89 18.85
N PHE A 794 16.08 -9.63 19.06
CA PHE A 794 16.27 -8.54 18.09
C PHE A 794 17.39 -7.59 18.57
N ASN A 795 18.01 -6.85 17.65
CA ASN A 795 19.07 -5.89 17.97
C ASN A 795 18.54 -4.79 18.91
N PRO A 796 19.21 -4.46 20.04
CA PRO A 796 18.75 -3.38 20.92
C PRO A 796 18.82 -1.97 20.32
N ASP A 797 19.53 -1.74 19.21
CA ASP A 797 19.60 -0.44 18.54
C ASP A 797 18.30 -0.14 17.75
N PRO A 798 17.51 0.89 18.10
CA PRO A 798 16.28 1.23 17.39
C PRO A 798 16.50 1.59 15.92
N ALA A 799 17.69 2.10 15.57
CA ALA A 799 18.01 2.45 14.20
C ALA A 799 18.07 1.23 13.26
N THR A 800 18.10 -0.01 13.76
CA THR A 800 18.08 -1.22 12.91
C THR A 800 16.72 -1.93 12.87
N TRP A 801 15.74 -1.54 13.70
CA TRP A 801 14.51 -2.30 13.91
C TRP A 801 13.64 -2.51 12.67
N MET A 802 13.63 -1.55 11.75
CA MET A 802 12.91 -1.68 10.47
C MET A 802 13.44 -2.85 9.62
N TRP A 803 14.74 -3.16 9.75
CA TRP A 803 15.51 -4.14 8.97
C TRP A 803 15.95 -5.36 9.79
N ASP A 804 15.43 -5.53 11.01
CA ASP A 804 15.80 -6.68 11.83
C ASP A 804 15.19 -7.96 11.28
N LYS A 805 16.01 -8.99 11.07
CA LYS A 805 15.57 -10.31 10.55
C LYS A 805 14.48 -10.98 11.40
N ASN A 806 14.40 -10.63 12.69
CA ASN A 806 13.42 -11.18 13.61
C ASN A 806 12.15 -10.31 13.71
N ARG A 807 12.05 -9.22 12.94
CA ARG A 807 10.83 -8.43 12.78
C ARG A 807 9.85 -9.14 11.85
N VAL A 808 8.84 -9.76 12.44
CA VAL A 808 7.78 -10.51 11.73
C VAL A 808 6.90 -9.58 10.89
N GLY A 809 6.55 -8.42 11.46
CA GLY A 809 5.62 -7.47 10.87
C GLY A 809 5.59 -6.12 11.62
N GLY A 810 4.63 -5.28 11.27
CA GLY A 810 4.38 -4.02 11.97
C GLY A 810 3.06 -3.37 11.55
N ILE A 811 2.65 -2.36 12.32
CA ILE A 811 1.52 -1.49 12.00
C ILE A 811 1.94 -0.03 12.12
N TYR A 812 1.75 0.72 11.04
CA TYR A 812 2.06 2.13 10.96
C TYR A 812 0.84 3.03 11.22
N ASN A 813 0.99 4.04 12.06
CA ASN A 813 -0.01 5.09 12.24
C ASN A 813 0.14 6.15 11.13
N PHE A 814 -0.57 5.98 10.01
CA PHE A 814 -0.50 6.89 8.87
C PHE A 814 -1.39 8.13 9.06
N VAL A 815 -0.81 9.20 9.58
CA VAL A 815 -1.51 10.43 10.01
C VAL A 815 -0.65 11.68 9.73
N ALA A 816 -1.16 12.89 10.01
CA ALA A 816 -0.37 14.11 10.08
C ALA A 816 -0.52 14.75 11.47
N GLY A 817 0.60 15.26 12.00
CA GLY A 817 0.69 15.71 13.38
C GLY A 817 0.07 17.07 13.65
N VAL A 818 -0.11 17.34 14.95
CA VAL A 818 -0.87 18.49 15.48
C VAL A 818 -0.12 19.83 15.45
N GLN A 819 1.17 19.86 15.11
CA GLN A 819 1.98 21.08 15.10
C GLN A 819 2.54 21.37 13.71
N ARG A 820 2.42 22.63 13.27
CA ARG A 820 3.05 23.10 12.04
C ARG A 820 4.51 23.45 12.31
N GLY A 821 5.34 23.40 11.26
CA GLY A 821 6.78 23.72 11.34
C GLY A 821 7.12 25.17 11.69
N ASP A 822 6.12 26.05 11.84
CA ASP A 822 6.26 27.42 12.38
C ASP A 822 5.99 27.48 13.90
N GLY A 823 5.74 26.34 14.55
CA GLY A 823 5.38 26.25 15.97
C GLY A 823 3.93 26.62 16.27
N SER A 824 3.11 26.90 15.26
CA SER A 824 1.68 27.13 15.46
C SER A 824 0.93 25.82 15.68
N ALA A 825 -0.02 25.85 16.61
CA ALA A 825 -0.97 24.76 16.79
C ALA A 825 -1.85 24.63 15.54
N CYS A 826 -1.91 23.44 14.96
CA CYS A 826 -2.92 23.09 13.99
C CYS A 826 -4.26 22.98 14.74
N SER A 827 -5.01 24.07 14.87
CA SER A 827 -6.29 24.13 15.62
C SER A 827 -7.29 23.03 15.20
N ASN A 828 -7.30 22.67 13.93
CA ASN A 828 -8.10 21.56 13.42
C ASN A 828 -7.54 20.21 13.92
N CYS A 829 -6.23 20.01 13.98
CA CYS A 829 -5.60 18.81 14.54
C CYS A 829 -5.73 18.69 16.07
N GLU A 830 -5.68 19.80 16.82
CA GLU A 830 -5.99 19.80 18.26
C GLU A 830 -7.41 19.29 18.49
N THR A 831 -8.35 19.69 17.63
CA THR A 831 -9.73 19.16 17.65
C THR A 831 -9.75 17.67 17.36
N GLN A 832 -9.04 17.18 16.31
CA GLN A 832 -8.95 15.75 15.99
C GLN A 832 -8.44 14.88 17.16
N SER A 833 -7.59 15.44 18.03
CA SER A 833 -7.07 14.72 19.20
C SER A 833 -8.12 14.44 20.29
N LEU A 834 -9.30 15.05 20.20
CA LEU A 834 -10.44 14.82 21.09
C LEU A 834 -11.43 13.76 20.55
N ASP A 835 -11.26 13.30 19.31
CA ASP A 835 -12.18 12.37 18.66
C ASP A 835 -12.04 10.93 19.19
N HIS A 836 -10.96 10.63 19.91
CA HIS A 836 -10.64 9.32 20.50
C HIS A 836 -10.82 8.12 19.54
N THR A 837 -10.61 8.36 18.24
CA THR A 837 -10.83 7.36 17.18
C THR A 837 -9.84 6.20 17.34
N VAL A 838 -10.34 5.03 17.68
CA VAL A 838 -9.54 3.80 17.78
C VAL A 838 -9.30 3.22 16.39
N VAL A 839 -8.03 2.91 16.14
CA VAL A 839 -7.56 2.21 14.95
C VAL A 839 -6.90 0.88 15.33
N THR A 840 -6.99 -0.09 14.44
CA THR A 840 -6.40 -1.42 14.62
C THR A 840 -5.51 -1.86 13.47
N GLY A 841 -4.68 -2.85 13.78
CA GLY A 841 -4.02 -3.71 12.80
C GLY A 841 -3.75 -5.08 13.40
N GLN A 842 -3.45 -6.05 12.54
CA GLN A 842 -3.08 -7.42 12.90
C GLN A 842 -1.77 -7.79 12.18
N VAL A 843 -0.98 -8.67 12.79
CA VAL A 843 0.24 -9.26 12.22
C VAL A 843 0.16 -10.76 12.47
N SER A 844 0.11 -11.58 11.42
CA SER A 844 0.17 -13.04 11.57
C SER A 844 1.53 -13.47 12.11
N LEU A 845 1.50 -14.26 13.20
CA LEU A 845 2.70 -14.85 13.79
C LEU A 845 2.98 -16.25 13.23
N THR A 846 1.97 -16.91 12.65
CA THR A 846 2.03 -18.32 12.26
C THR A 846 3.10 -18.63 11.23
N THR A 847 3.38 -17.72 10.28
CA THR A 847 4.49 -17.93 9.32
C THR A 847 5.85 -17.97 10.03
N ALA A 848 6.10 -17.06 10.97
CA ALA A 848 7.35 -17.05 11.74
C ALA A 848 7.44 -18.19 12.77
N LEU A 849 6.31 -18.58 13.37
CA LEU A 849 6.24 -19.75 14.24
C LEU A 849 6.52 -21.05 13.46
N LEU A 850 6.11 -21.14 12.20
CA LEU A 850 6.46 -22.28 11.33
C LEU A 850 7.97 -22.34 11.06
N ASP A 851 8.66 -21.20 10.88
CA ASP A 851 10.14 -21.18 10.80
C ASP A 851 10.78 -21.78 12.06
N ASP A 852 10.20 -21.45 13.23
CA ASP A 852 10.69 -21.91 14.52
C ASP A 852 10.37 -23.39 14.82
N VAL A 853 9.31 -23.94 14.21
CA VAL A 853 8.95 -25.37 14.31
C VAL A 853 9.72 -26.23 13.29
N GLU A 854 10.06 -25.67 12.13
CA GLU A 854 10.74 -26.37 11.04
C GLU A 854 12.27 -26.43 11.23
N ASP A 855 12.88 -25.47 11.94
CA ASP A 855 14.26 -25.57 12.46
C ASP A 855 14.29 -25.79 13.99
N PRO A 856 14.58 -27.01 14.46
CA PRO A 856 14.68 -27.34 15.89
C PRO A 856 15.70 -26.49 16.68
N ALA A 857 16.65 -25.81 16.03
CA ALA A 857 17.57 -24.90 16.69
C ALA A 857 16.86 -23.68 17.32
N ASN A 858 15.67 -23.31 16.82
CA ASN A 858 14.88 -22.19 17.29
C ASN A 858 14.02 -22.50 18.54
N GLY A 859 13.96 -23.77 18.97
CA GLY A 859 13.45 -24.15 20.29
C GLY A 859 11.92 -24.30 20.43
N LEU A 860 11.17 -24.31 19.33
CA LEU A 860 9.74 -24.62 19.30
C LEU A 860 9.55 -25.98 18.60
N ASN A 861 8.79 -26.93 19.16
CA ASN A 861 8.61 -28.24 18.52
C ASN A 861 7.28 -28.38 17.78
N SER A 862 6.32 -27.50 18.05
CA SER A 862 4.95 -27.61 17.58
C SER A 862 4.19 -26.27 17.60
N LEU A 863 3.04 -26.23 16.91
CA LEU A 863 2.07 -25.14 16.97
C LEU A 863 0.98 -25.35 18.05
N ILE A 864 1.05 -26.37 18.91
CA ILE A 864 0.01 -26.55 19.94
C ILE A 864 0.14 -25.48 21.05
N PRO A 865 -0.98 -24.97 21.61
CA PRO A 865 -0.94 -23.86 22.57
C PRO A 865 -0.06 -24.09 23.79
N GLU A 866 0.07 -25.34 24.25
CA GLU A 866 0.89 -25.75 25.39
C GLU A 866 2.39 -25.45 25.19
N GLU A 867 2.88 -25.46 23.94
CA GLU A 867 4.26 -25.07 23.62
C GLU A 867 4.36 -23.61 23.15
N VAL A 868 3.41 -23.15 22.32
CA VAL A 868 3.44 -21.80 21.74
C VAL A 868 3.24 -20.72 22.80
N ILE A 869 2.39 -20.91 23.81
CA ILE A 869 2.16 -19.90 24.86
C ILE A 869 3.46 -19.61 25.65
N PRO A 870 4.15 -20.60 26.24
CA PRO A 870 5.46 -20.37 26.87
C PRO A 870 6.53 -19.83 25.92
N TYR A 871 6.48 -20.15 24.63
CA TYR A 871 7.39 -19.62 23.61
C TYR A 871 7.18 -18.13 23.40
N LEU A 872 5.94 -17.71 23.09
CA LEU A 872 5.59 -16.30 22.87
C LEU A 872 5.81 -15.44 24.11
N GLN A 873 5.59 -15.97 25.32
CA GLN A 873 5.94 -15.27 26.56
C GLN A 873 7.40 -14.83 26.64
N ARG A 874 8.32 -15.63 26.06
CA ARG A 874 9.77 -15.35 26.06
C ARG A 874 10.22 -14.58 24.83
N HIS A 875 9.75 -14.98 23.64
CA HIS A 875 10.31 -14.58 22.36
C HIS A 875 9.48 -13.56 21.58
N LEU A 876 8.18 -13.38 21.89
CA LEU A 876 7.40 -12.30 21.27
C LEU A 876 7.81 -10.98 21.90
N HIS A 877 8.19 -10.00 21.08
CA HIS A 877 8.50 -8.65 21.52
C HIS A 877 7.80 -7.62 20.64
N TRP A 878 7.59 -6.43 21.20
CA TRP A 878 7.14 -5.27 20.45
C TRP A 878 7.92 -4.02 20.88
N ARG A 879 8.11 -3.10 19.94
CA ARG A 879 8.70 -1.78 20.14
C ARG A 879 8.02 -0.75 19.24
N ILE A 880 8.22 0.53 19.51
CA ILE A 880 7.70 1.61 18.68
C ILE A 880 8.86 2.49 18.21
N THR A 881 8.83 2.90 16.95
CA THR A 881 9.71 3.98 16.44
C THR A 881 8.93 5.19 15.96
N ASP A 882 9.58 6.36 16.04
CA ASP A 882 9.18 7.55 15.28
C ASP A 882 9.61 7.43 13.79
N PRO A 883 9.22 8.38 12.91
CA PRO A 883 9.59 8.32 11.49
C PRO A 883 11.09 8.48 11.21
N ASN A 884 11.90 8.84 12.21
CA ASN A 884 13.37 8.89 12.11
C ASN A 884 14.04 7.61 12.66
N GLY A 885 13.27 6.57 13.01
CA GLY A 885 13.79 5.30 13.54
C GLY A 885 14.19 5.34 15.02
N ARG A 886 13.72 6.31 15.81
CA ARG A 886 14.06 6.43 17.24
C ARG A 886 13.06 5.72 18.13
N GLU A 887 13.51 5.05 19.19
CA GLU A 887 12.60 4.38 20.13
C GLU A 887 11.63 5.39 20.78
N ILE A 888 10.34 5.11 20.65
CA ILE A 888 9.28 5.68 21.46
C ILE A 888 9.01 4.70 22.61
N PRO A 889 9.22 5.08 23.89
CA PRO A 889 8.97 4.21 25.02
C PRO A 889 7.50 3.75 25.06
N ARG A 890 7.27 2.43 25.14
CA ARG A 890 5.93 1.81 25.16
C ARG A 890 4.96 2.42 26.16
N GLN A 891 5.46 2.94 27.28
CA GLN A 891 4.68 3.57 28.35
C GLN A 891 4.18 4.99 27.99
N SER A 892 4.69 5.61 26.93
CA SER A 892 4.25 6.94 26.46
C SER A 892 2.93 6.86 25.68
N LEU A 893 2.71 5.77 24.95
CA LEU A 893 1.45 5.45 24.27
C LEU A 893 0.46 4.85 25.28
N ARG A 894 -0.49 5.67 25.74
CA ARG A 894 -1.42 5.28 26.81
C ARG A 894 -2.50 4.34 26.33
N THR A 895 -2.86 4.44 25.04
CA THR A 895 -3.98 3.71 24.46
C THR A 895 -3.54 2.44 23.73
N LEU A 896 -2.25 2.34 23.40
CA LEU A 896 -1.67 1.17 22.75
C LEU A 896 -1.85 -0.08 23.60
N LYS A 897 -2.51 -1.07 22.99
CA LYS A 897 -2.67 -2.42 23.54
C LYS A 897 -2.32 -3.45 22.47
N ILE A 898 -1.35 -4.31 22.81
CA ILE A 898 -0.99 -5.52 22.09
C ILE A 898 -1.68 -6.70 22.76
N SER A 899 -2.41 -7.50 22.00
CA SER A 899 -2.99 -8.77 22.44
C SER A 899 -2.58 -9.88 21.48
N VAL A 900 -2.49 -11.12 21.97
CA VAL A 900 -2.27 -12.30 21.12
C VAL A 900 -3.55 -13.11 21.09
N VAL A 901 -3.93 -13.58 19.91
CA VAL A 901 -5.08 -14.47 19.71
C VAL A 901 -4.64 -15.79 19.10
N GLU A 902 -5.36 -16.85 19.42
CA GLU A 902 -5.22 -18.19 18.87
C GLU A 902 -6.57 -18.67 18.35
N CYS A 903 -6.60 -19.39 17.24
CA CYS A 903 -7.79 -20.08 16.77
C CYS A 903 -7.44 -21.35 15.98
N SER A 904 -8.43 -22.24 15.83
CA SER A 904 -8.34 -23.34 14.87
C SER A 904 -8.58 -22.82 13.45
N ALA A 905 -7.62 -23.01 12.55
CA ALA A 905 -7.72 -22.66 11.14
C ALA A 905 -7.90 -23.92 10.28
N THR A 906 -8.92 -23.93 9.41
CA THR A 906 -9.31 -25.07 8.58
C THR A 906 -9.02 -24.80 7.10
N ILE A 907 -8.08 -25.56 6.52
CA ILE A 907 -7.79 -25.57 5.09
C ILE A 907 -8.78 -26.52 4.40
N SER A 908 -9.56 -25.98 3.47
CA SER A 908 -10.46 -26.77 2.64
C SER A 908 -9.70 -27.48 1.52
N ASN A 909 -10.09 -28.72 1.23
CA ASN A 909 -9.57 -29.48 0.08
C ASN A 909 -10.05 -28.91 -1.28
N ASN A 910 -11.02 -27.99 -1.27
CA ASN A 910 -11.36 -27.19 -2.44
C ASN A 910 -10.40 -25.99 -2.56
N PRO A 911 -9.61 -25.84 -3.64
CA PRO A 911 -8.74 -24.68 -3.83
C PRO A 911 -9.52 -23.37 -4.01
N GLY A 912 -10.81 -23.45 -4.39
CA GLY A 912 -11.72 -22.31 -4.42
C GLY A 912 -12.26 -21.88 -3.06
N GLU A 913 -11.78 -22.43 -1.95
CA GLU A 913 -12.17 -22.02 -0.60
C GLU A 913 -11.00 -21.44 0.19
N LEU A 914 -11.25 -20.25 0.74
CA LEU A 914 -10.38 -19.60 1.72
C LEU A 914 -10.31 -20.43 3.01
N THR A 915 -9.19 -20.32 3.72
CA THR A 915 -9.03 -20.86 5.07
C THR A 915 -10.15 -20.33 5.97
N LYS A 916 -10.80 -21.23 6.73
CA LYS A 916 -11.85 -20.88 7.69
C LYS A 916 -11.23 -20.81 9.09
N TYR A 917 -11.20 -19.62 9.67
CA TYR A 917 -10.72 -19.38 11.01
C TYR A 917 -11.86 -19.51 12.02
N GLY A 918 -11.63 -20.23 13.10
CA GLY A 918 -12.59 -20.44 14.18
C GLY A 918 -12.70 -19.25 15.14
N ASP A 919 -13.42 -19.47 16.24
CA ASP A 919 -13.53 -18.48 17.30
C ASP A 919 -12.13 -18.16 17.88
N HIS A 920 -11.83 -16.86 17.97
CA HIS A 920 -10.53 -16.39 18.43
C HIS A 920 -10.47 -16.37 19.95
N ARG A 921 -9.64 -17.24 20.52
CA ARG A 921 -9.30 -17.27 21.94
C ARG A 921 -8.18 -16.26 22.20
N VAL A 922 -8.39 -15.35 23.14
CA VAL A 922 -7.33 -14.40 23.51
C VAL A 922 -6.40 -15.01 24.55
N LEU A 923 -5.10 -14.87 24.31
CA LEU A 923 -4.02 -15.38 25.13
C LEU A 923 -3.46 -14.27 26.02
N ASP A 924 -4.29 -13.68 26.89
CA ASP A 924 -3.90 -12.55 27.76
C ASP A 924 -2.60 -12.82 28.53
N ILE A 925 -2.35 -14.07 28.94
CA ILE A 925 -1.14 -14.53 29.64
C ILE A 925 0.19 -14.28 28.87
N VAL A 926 0.13 -14.05 27.55
CA VAL A 926 1.30 -13.73 26.71
C VAL A 926 1.67 -12.24 26.82
N THR A 927 0.69 -11.37 27.07
CA THR A 927 0.83 -9.91 27.03
C THR A 927 0.63 -9.21 28.37
N GLU A 928 -0.09 -9.83 29.30
CA GLU A 928 -0.43 -9.25 30.61
C GLU A 928 0.81 -8.92 31.44
N GLY A 929 0.75 -7.81 32.18
CA GLY A 929 1.87 -7.29 32.98
C GLY A 929 3.03 -6.67 32.16
N ARG A 930 3.03 -6.76 30.82
CA ARG A 930 4.05 -6.18 29.95
C ARG A 930 3.65 -4.76 29.49
N PRO A 931 4.60 -3.82 29.30
CA PRO A 931 4.28 -2.47 28.83
C PRO A 931 3.55 -2.45 27.48
N ALA A 932 2.42 -1.73 27.41
CA ALA A 932 1.47 -1.73 26.29
C ALA A 932 0.87 -3.11 25.93
N GLY A 933 1.01 -4.12 26.79
CA GLY A 933 0.29 -5.38 26.67
C GLY A 933 -1.16 -5.25 27.15
N LYS A 934 -2.05 -6.01 26.55
CA LYS A 934 -3.42 -6.21 27.03
C LYS A 934 -3.40 -7.14 28.26
N ALA A 935 -4.18 -6.76 29.26
CA ALA A 935 -4.55 -7.55 30.44
C ALA A 935 -6.00 -8.06 30.32
N ALA A 936 -6.38 -9.05 31.13
CA ALA A 936 -7.77 -9.56 31.14
C ALA A 936 -8.78 -8.45 31.50
N ALA A 937 -8.39 -7.52 32.38
CA ALA A 937 -9.21 -6.38 32.82
C ALA A 937 -9.45 -5.31 31.73
N ASP A 938 -8.73 -5.32 30.60
CA ASP A 938 -8.90 -4.35 29.51
C ASP A 938 -10.10 -4.64 28.57
N GLY A 939 -10.79 -5.78 28.76
CA GLY A 939 -12.02 -6.15 28.05
C GLY A 939 -11.91 -6.46 26.55
N TYR A 940 -13.04 -6.93 26.01
CA TYR A 940 -13.40 -7.14 24.60
C TYR A 940 -14.89 -6.84 24.39
#